data_AF-H0EI75-F1
#
_entry.id   AF-H0EI75-F1
#
_cell.length_a   1.000
_cell.length_b   1.000
_cell.length_c   1.000
_cell.angle_alpha   90.00
_cell.angle_beta   90.00
_cell.angle_gamma   90.00
#
_symmetry.space_group_name_H-M   'P 1'
#
loop_
_entity.id
_entity.type
_entity.pdbx_description
1 polymer ?
#
loop_
_entity_poly.entity_id
_entity_poly.type
_entity_poly.pdbx_seq_one_letter_code
_entity_poly.pdbx_strand_id
1 'polypeptide(L)'
;MTEPTFISGADGNEVFQAKYIPKQKPPTALDHPSMKAYISTFPALGQITLIDKNTTIFTALLEIDSSRASEPWQISLWHSEGSQWQEVPMDPLRDEKAQPTALQPSMKSEDGHLTRLYFTTPLAIHLPTSFTVKFRSSPDHAWKWVKDHQGTFDGTIIMKSVTSQDAISSELKDYVEGLDPAFKTKNYRSQSPGTTLWTVEVPVEAADGEKSTIKEVKFGLPWGQGKFSRWFALIRIWSPWLAPRQGKSVFGLDKEAVTSISGVNDVMTTFKNDEGGNVVLRVRIRNDGTGEGTSQVLVGLGDDFESANAAVMYHARGIVAAAQTTTGEVQKELEALKTGNEQTKVWAENWYDGLTYCTWNALGQRLTEDKILDAVETLAKNKINVTNFIIDDNWQAIDYRGHGQFQHGWSEFEAEREAFPNGLKHTVQKIREKQPSIQHVAVWHAILGYWGGLDPEGKIAKTYKTVEVVREDALRRNLPLGGKMTVVAKEDVPRFYDDFYKFLSASGIDAVKTDAQFMLDTFESAKARSRAVTGTGMIGAFNVSGRPLSELVPLSKFPGVVEAQLGMVSKPMEVVDKSSLIYISLEVRGYDILSAYPLRGFVDEKHNETTWVANLGLLGKMAGAAAVVATQITKLGNGKIFVDTNLKALGVLVHTMSVSSTSKYVLEIDVEKAWKELDLEAGWSNEVEIKIHINPA
;
A
#
# COMPACT_ATOMS: atom_id res chain seq x y z
N MET A 1 39.11 -18.74 16.99
CA MET A 1 39.73 -18.58 15.66
C MET A 1 38.81 -17.71 14.86
N THR A 2 39.30 -16.61 14.31
CA THR A 2 38.52 -15.69 13.46
C THR A 2 38.35 -16.30 12.08
N GLU A 3 37.11 -16.51 11.63
CA GLU A 3 36.85 -16.85 10.23
C GLU A 3 37.22 -15.67 9.32
N PRO A 4 37.85 -15.90 8.16
CA PRO A 4 38.29 -14.82 7.29
C PRO A 4 37.09 -14.21 6.53
N THR A 5 36.93 -12.90 6.65
CA THR A 5 36.09 -12.11 5.74
C THR A 5 36.64 -12.22 4.32
N PHE A 6 36.04 -13.08 3.50
CA PHE A 6 36.38 -13.24 2.09
C PHE A 6 35.95 -11.99 1.28
N ILE A 7 36.87 -11.05 1.14
CA ILE A 7 36.77 -9.95 0.17
C ILE A 7 37.34 -10.45 -1.16
N SER A 8 36.49 -10.75 -2.14
CA SER A 8 36.94 -11.03 -3.51
C SER A 8 36.79 -9.80 -4.39
N GLY A 9 37.90 -9.21 -4.80
CA GLY A 9 37.89 -8.16 -5.83
C GLY A 9 37.74 -8.75 -7.23
N ALA A 10 36.81 -8.19 -8.01
CA ALA A 10 36.95 -7.87 -9.45
C ALA A 10 35.63 -7.31 -10.01
N ASP A 11 34.54 -8.08 -9.93
CA ASP A 11 33.47 -7.98 -10.95
C ASP A 11 32.17 -7.31 -10.50
N GLY A 12 32.04 -6.88 -9.24
CA GLY A 12 30.91 -6.05 -8.78
C GLY A 12 29.51 -6.67 -8.79
N ASN A 13 29.37 -7.91 -9.28
CA ASN A 13 28.24 -8.76 -8.94
C ASN A 13 28.42 -9.21 -7.50
N GLU A 14 27.86 -8.48 -6.54
CA GLU A 14 27.54 -9.07 -5.25
C GLU A 14 26.72 -10.33 -5.51
N VAL A 15 27.33 -11.49 -5.22
CA VAL A 15 26.69 -12.77 -5.46
C VAL A 15 25.49 -12.86 -4.53
N PHE A 16 24.30 -12.62 -5.06
CA PHE A 16 23.04 -12.92 -4.42
C PHE A 16 22.98 -14.44 -4.24
N GLN A 17 23.62 -14.96 -3.19
CA GLN A 17 23.94 -16.38 -3.11
C GLN A 17 22.64 -17.16 -3.14
N ALA A 18 22.53 -18.03 -4.14
CA ALA A 18 21.43 -18.98 -4.29
C ALA A 18 21.25 -19.90 -3.05
N LYS A 19 22.16 -19.84 -2.06
CA LYS A 19 21.95 -20.35 -0.69
C LYS A 19 20.69 -19.79 0.01
N TYR A 20 20.24 -18.58 -0.32
CA TYR A 20 19.06 -17.97 0.32
C TYR A 20 17.74 -18.23 -0.40
N ILE A 21 17.77 -18.82 -1.59
CA ILE A 21 16.61 -19.53 -2.13
C ILE A 21 16.66 -20.91 -1.47
N PRO A 22 15.78 -21.24 -0.51
CA PRO A 22 15.72 -22.60 -0.01
C PRO A 22 15.46 -23.50 -1.20
N LYS A 23 16.34 -24.49 -1.45
CA LYS A 23 16.12 -25.50 -2.49
C LYS A 23 14.70 -26.01 -2.30
N GLN A 24 13.84 -25.79 -3.29
CA GLN A 24 12.52 -26.42 -3.28
C GLN A 24 12.76 -27.91 -3.04
N LYS A 25 12.01 -28.49 -2.11
CA LYS A 25 12.02 -29.96 -1.98
C LYS A 25 11.72 -30.50 -3.39
N PRO A 26 12.53 -31.43 -3.92
CA PRO A 26 12.13 -32.10 -5.15
C PRO A 26 10.71 -32.66 -4.92
N PRO A 27 9.82 -32.62 -5.93
CA PRO A 27 8.51 -33.22 -5.80
C PRO A 27 8.68 -34.67 -5.33
N THR A 28 7.85 -35.08 -4.38
CA THR A 28 7.89 -36.45 -3.83
C THR A 28 7.86 -37.44 -4.99
N ALA A 29 8.83 -38.36 -5.05
CA ALA A 29 8.96 -39.29 -6.16
C ALA A 29 7.63 -40.00 -6.43
N LEU A 30 7.19 -39.99 -7.70
CA LEU A 30 5.87 -40.43 -8.15
C LEU A 30 5.74 -41.96 -8.25
N ASP A 31 6.66 -42.69 -7.63
CA ASP A 31 7.03 -44.06 -7.99
C ASP A 31 6.16 -45.14 -7.33
N HIS A 32 4.88 -44.85 -7.05
CA HIS A 32 3.94 -45.86 -6.59
C HIS A 32 2.56 -45.73 -7.26
N PRO A 33 2.05 -46.76 -7.97
CA PRO A 33 0.77 -46.70 -8.69
C PRO A 33 -0.45 -46.34 -7.84
N SER A 34 -0.36 -46.48 -6.52
CA SER A 34 -1.42 -46.03 -5.61
C SER A 34 -1.57 -44.51 -5.51
N MET A 35 -0.57 -43.73 -5.92
CA MET A 35 -0.58 -42.25 -5.91
C MET A 35 -1.53 -41.65 -6.96
N LYS A 36 -1.97 -42.44 -7.95
CA LYS A 36 -2.91 -42.03 -9.02
C LYS A 36 -4.38 -42.00 -8.56
N ALA A 37 -4.64 -41.43 -7.38
CA ALA A 37 -5.97 -41.24 -6.82
C ALA A 37 -6.00 -39.96 -5.98
N TYR A 38 -6.67 -38.92 -6.49
CA TYR A 38 -6.80 -37.61 -5.87
C TYR A 38 -8.23 -37.42 -5.37
N ILE A 39 -8.39 -36.87 -4.16
CA ILE A 39 -9.71 -36.64 -3.55
C ILE A 39 -9.84 -35.19 -3.16
N SER A 40 -10.90 -34.55 -3.66
CA SER A 40 -11.35 -33.23 -3.23
C SER A 40 -12.77 -33.35 -2.69
N THR A 41 -13.15 -32.47 -1.77
CA THR A 41 -14.49 -32.48 -1.17
C THR A 41 -15.11 -31.09 -1.17
N PHE A 42 -16.43 -31.04 -1.12
CA PHE A 42 -17.20 -29.89 -0.70
C PHE A 42 -18.17 -30.34 0.41
N PRO A 43 -18.18 -29.73 1.61
CA PRO A 43 -17.21 -28.79 2.17
C PRO A 43 -15.75 -29.22 2.06
N ALA A 44 -14.80 -28.28 2.05
CA ALA A 44 -13.40 -28.55 1.71
C ALA A 44 -12.58 -29.10 2.89
N LEU A 45 -11.86 -30.21 2.67
CA LEU A 45 -10.85 -30.71 3.60
C LEU A 45 -9.74 -29.68 3.84
N GLY A 46 -9.18 -29.68 5.05
CA GLY A 46 -8.12 -28.78 5.49
C GLY A 46 -8.56 -27.33 5.74
N GLN A 47 -9.80 -26.97 5.39
CA GLN A 47 -10.35 -25.62 5.49
C GLN A 47 -11.49 -25.54 6.53
N ILE A 48 -11.91 -24.32 6.85
CA ILE A 48 -13.15 -24.05 7.59
C ILE A 48 -14.21 -23.67 6.56
N THR A 49 -15.38 -24.32 6.60
CA THR A 49 -16.54 -23.97 5.76
C THR A 49 -17.69 -23.51 6.64
N LEU A 50 -18.31 -22.39 6.26
CA LEU A 50 -19.51 -21.88 6.92
C LEU A 50 -20.76 -22.36 6.18
N ILE A 51 -21.79 -22.74 6.93
CA ILE A 51 -23.06 -23.21 6.39
C ILE A 51 -24.26 -22.47 6.99
N ASP A 52 -25.26 -22.22 6.16
CA ASP A 52 -26.50 -21.50 6.51
C ASP A 52 -27.64 -22.42 6.96
N LYS A 53 -27.52 -23.73 6.71
CA LYS A 53 -28.56 -24.74 6.94
C LYS A 53 -27.98 -25.92 7.69
N ASN A 54 -28.72 -26.44 8.67
CA ASN A 54 -28.32 -27.60 9.47
C ASN A 54 -28.01 -28.83 8.60
N THR A 55 -28.65 -29.01 7.44
CA THR A 55 -28.34 -30.12 6.53
C THR A 55 -27.46 -29.65 5.39
N THR A 56 -26.29 -30.25 5.24
CA THR A 56 -25.37 -30.02 4.12
C THR A 56 -25.13 -31.32 3.35
N ILE A 57 -25.07 -31.24 2.02
CA ILE A 57 -24.69 -32.36 1.16
C ILE A 57 -23.17 -32.32 1.01
N PHE A 58 -22.50 -33.34 1.54
CA PHE A 58 -21.09 -33.57 1.25
C PHE A 58 -20.96 -34.19 -0.13
N THR A 59 -20.08 -33.62 -0.94
CA THR A 59 -19.70 -34.15 -2.26
C THR A 59 -18.21 -34.45 -2.24
N ALA A 60 -17.82 -35.67 -2.62
CA ALA A 60 -16.43 -36.03 -2.86
C ALA A 60 -16.20 -36.28 -4.36
N LEU A 61 -15.19 -35.62 -4.91
CA LEU A 61 -14.63 -35.86 -6.23
C LEU A 61 -13.40 -36.75 -6.07
N LEU A 62 -13.40 -37.91 -6.72
CA LEU A 62 -12.26 -38.81 -6.86
C LEU A 62 -11.76 -38.76 -8.30
N GLU A 63 -10.54 -38.28 -8.51
CA GLU A 63 -9.86 -38.28 -9.81
C GLU A 63 -8.84 -39.41 -9.86
N ILE A 64 -8.98 -40.30 -10.84
CA ILE A 64 -8.22 -41.54 -10.99
C ILE A 64 -7.85 -41.78 -12.46
N ASP A 65 -6.84 -42.61 -12.69
CA ASP A 65 -6.51 -43.12 -14.01
C ASP A 65 -7.72 -43.82 -14.67
N SER A 66 -8.03 -43.51 -15.94
CA SER A 66 -9.19 -44.08 -16.63
C SER A 66 -9.21 -45.61 -16.69
N SER A 67 -8.05 -46.28 -16.63
CA SER A 67 -7.98 -47.75 -16.55
C SER A 67 -8.63 -48.33 -15.30
N ARG A 68 -8.80 -47.52 -14.24
CA ARG A 68 -9.30 -47.90 -12.92
C ARG A 68 -10.72 -47.41 -12.64
N ALA A 69 -11.37 -46.80 -13.63
CA ALA A 69 -12.72 -46.22 -13.51
C ALA A 69 -13.82 -47.25 -13.25
N SER A 70 -13.60 -48.52 -13.63
CA SER A 70 -14.52 -49.63 -13.41
C SER A 70 -14.32 -50.38 -12.09
N GLU A 71 -13.30 -50.03 -11.29
CA GLU A 71 -13.12 -50.60 -9.94
C GLU A 71 -14.29 -50.15 -9.03
N PRO A 72 -14.78 -51.00 -8.11
CA PRO A 72 -15.89 -50.66 -7.21
C PRO A 72 -15.44 -49.75 -6.05
N TRP A 73 -15.03 -48.52 -6.40
CA TRP A 73 -14.56 -47.51 -5.46
C TRP A 73 -15.61 -47.18 -4.40
N GLN A 74 -15.15 -47.10 -3.15
CA GLN A 74 -15.94 -46.72 -2.00
C GLN A 74 -15.26 -45.54 -1.29
N ILE A 75 -16.08 -44.55 -0.92
CA ILE A 75 -15.68 -43.40 -0.12
C ILE A 75 -16.57 -43.37 1.13
N SER A 76 -15.98 -43.04 2.26
CA SER A 76 -16.73 -42.80 3.50
C SER A 76 -16.28 -41.51 4.17
N LEU A 77 -17.26 -40.70 4.53
CA LEU A 77 -17.13 -39.53 5.37
C LEU A 77 -17.00 -39.98 6.83
N TRP A 78 -16.02 -39.43 7.51
CA TRP A 78 -15.88 -39.52 8.96
C TRP A 78 -16.09 -38.14 9.54
N HIS A 79 -16.93 -37.99 10.57
CA HIS A 79 -17.21 -36.69 11.18
C HIS A 79 -17.33 -36.77 12.70
N SER A 80 -17.16 -35.64 13.37
CA SER A 80 -17.32 -35.51 14.82
C SER A 80 -17.78 -34.11 15.22
N GLU A 81 -18.83 -34.06 16.03
CA GLU A 81 -19.33 -32.86 16.73
C GLU A 81 -18.70 -32.70 18.14
N GLY A 82 -17.61 -33.41 18.42
CA GLY A 82 -16.96 -33.40 19.73
C GLY A 82 -15.75 -34.33 19.79
N SER A 83 -15.82 -35.35 20.66
CA SER A 83 -14.74 -36.33 20.85
C SER A 83 -14.97 -37.67 20.14
N GLN A 84 -16.23 -38.02 19.82
CA GLN A 84 -16.58 -39.28 19.17
C GLN A 84 -16.72 -39.08 17.66
N TRP A 85 -16.02 -39.91 16.88
CA TRP A 85 -16.11 -39.92 15.43
C TRP A 85 -17.14 -40.94 14.95
N GLN A 86 -17.90 -40.58 13.92
CA GLN A 86 -18.93 -41.40 13.30
C GLN A 86 -18.61 -41.61 11.82
N GLU A 87 -18.94 -42.80 11.31
CA GLU A 87 -18.71 -43.23 9.93
C GLU A 87 -20.02 -43.16 9.13
N VAL A 88 -20.00 -42.45 8.01
CA VAL A 88 -21.11 -42.38 7.06
C VAL A 88 -20.59 -42.78 5.66
N PRO A 89 -21.11 -43.84 5.03
CA PRO A 89 -20.81 -44.16 3.64
C PRO A 89 -21.27 -43.03 2.70
N MET A 90 -20.54 -42.81 1.61
CA MET A 90 -20.94 -41.88 0.55
C MET A 90 -21.39 -42.67 -0.69
N ASP A 91 -22.56 -42.32 -1.22
CA ASP A 91 -23.16 -43.01 -2.36
C ASP A 91 -22.62 -42.48 -3.70
N PRO A 92 -22.30 -43.35 -4.69
CA PRO A 92 -21.81 -42.91 -5.98
C PRO A 92 -22.90 -42.20 -6.80
N LEU A 93 -22.62 -40.98 -7.23
CA LEU A 93 -23.55 -40.11 -7.94
C LEU A 93 -23.57 -40.44 -9.44
N ARG A 94 -24.41 -41.41 -9.81
CA ARG A 94 -24.48 -41.96 -11.19
C ARG A 94 -25.34 -41.16 -12.17
N ASP A 95 -26.21 -40.27 -11.70
CA ASP A 95 -27.00 -39.40 -12.58
C ASP A 95 -26.14 -38.23 -13.07
N GLU A 96 -25.79 -38.23 -14.35
CA GLU A 96 -25.02 -37.17 -15.01
C GLU A 96 -25.65 -35.78 -14.84
N LYS A 97 -26.98 -35.68 -14.70
CA LYS A 97 -27.68 -34.40 -14.48
C LYS A 97 -27.50 -33.84 -13.08
N ALA A 98 -27.14 -34.69 -12.11
CA ALA A 98 -26.88 -34.29 -10.73
C ALA A 98 -25.38 -34.03 -10.49
N GLN A 99 -24.49 -34.43 -11.40
CA GLN A 99 -23.05 -34.24 -11.26
C GLN A 99 -22.63 -32.76 -11.40
N PRO A 100 -21.57 -32.33 -10.69
CA PRO A 100 -21.01 -30.99 -10.86
C PRO A 100 -20.54 -30.69 -12.29
N THR A 101 -20.98 -29.56 -12.85
CA THR A 101 -20.60 -29.12 -14.20
C THR A 101 -19.10 -28.84 -14.32
N ALA A 102 -18.42 -29.54 -15.22
CA ALA A 102 -17.03 -29.25 -15.57
C ALA A 102 -16.93 -28.12 -16.62
N LEU A 103 -16.34 -26.98 -16.24
CA LEU A 103 -16.04 -25.87 -17.16
C LEU A 103 -14.72 -26.03 -17.92
N GLN A 104 -13.91 -27.02 -17.54
CA GLN A 104 -12.61 -27.32 -18.12
C GLN A 104 -12.53 -28.79 -18.55
N PRO A 105 -11.83 -29.11 -19.67
CA PRO A 105 -11.58 -30.50 -20.07
C PRO A 105 -10.85 -31.27 -18.97
N SER A 106 -10.92 -32.61 -19.00
CA SER A 106 -10.16 -33.43 -18.06
C SER A 106 -8.66 -33.24 -18.25
N MET A 107 -7.93 -33.14 -17.14
CA MET A 107 -6.47 -33.11 -17.18
C MET A 107 -5.93 -34.44 -17.74
N LYS A 108 -4.81 -34.34 -18.45
CA LYS A 108 -4.00 -35.49 -18.84
C LYS A 108 -2.98 -35.76 -17.74
N SER A 109 -2.89 -37.00 -17.29
CA SER A 109 -1.71 -37.49 -16.56
C SER A 109 -0.58 -37.76 -17.56
N GLU A 110 0.64 -38.01 -17.06
CA GLU A 110 1.78 -38.39 -17.91
C GLU A 110 1.52 -39.67 -18.72
N ASP A 111 0.60 -40.52 -18.27
CA ASP A 111 0.26 -41.83 -18.88
C ASP A 111 -1.13 -41.90 -19.56
N GLY A 112 -1.98 -40.86 -19.48
CA GLY A 112 -3.34 -40.96 -20.03
C GLY A 112 -4.33 -39.86 -19.62
N HIS A 113 -5.62 -40.16 -19.70
CA HIS A 113 -6.69 -39.30 -19.19
C HIS A 113 -7.06 -39.66 -17.75
N LEU A 114 -7.48 -38.66 -16.97
CA LEU A 114 -8.10 -38.85 -15.67
C LEU A 114 -9.64 -38.93 -15.80
N THR A 115 -10.23 -39.90 -15.12
CA THR A 115 -11.68 -40.05 -14.94
C THR A 115 -12.09 -39.49 -13.58
N ARG A 116 -13.19 -38.72 -13.58
CA ARG A 116 -13.80 -38.12 -12.40
C ARG A 116 -14.96 -39.01 -11.92
N LEU A 117 -14.92 -39.42 -10.66
CA LEU A 117 -16.02 -40.11 -9.98
C LEU A 117 -16.54 -39.22 -8.85
N TYR A 118 -17.88 -39.10 -8.75
CA TYR A 118 -18.54 -38.28 -7.74
C TYR A 118 -19.27 -39.15 -6.72
N PHE A 119 -19.18 -38.79 -5.44
CA PHE A 119 -19.87 -39.45 -4.35
C PHE A 119 -20.54 -38.41 -3.47
N THR A 120 -21.71 -38.70 -2.91
CA THR A 120 -22.47 -37.76 -2.08
C THR A 120 -23.03 -38.40 -0.82
N THR A 121 -23.14 -37.64 0.27
CA THR A 121 -23.98 -38.00 1.41
C THR A 121 -24.56 -36.75 2.09
N PRO A 122 -25.85 -36.70 2.44
CA PRO A 122 -26.39 -35.65 3.29
C PRO A 122 -25.97 -35.90 4.74
N LEU A 123 -25.58 -34.83 5.44
CA LEU A 123 -25.33 -34.87 6.88
C LEU A 123 -26.08 -33.72 7.58
N ALA A 124 -26.73 -34.05 8.69
CA ALA A 124 -27.26 -33.07 9.63
C ALA A 124 -26.15 -32.65 10.60
N ILE A 125 -25.98 -31.34 10.75
CA ILE A 125 -24.96 -30.66 11.54
C ILE A 125 -25.68 -29.70 12.47
N HIS A 126 -25.36 -29.79 13.75
CA HIS A 126 -25.92 -29.02 14.85
C HIS A 126 -24.85 -28.29 15.66
N LEU A 127 -23.61 -28.80 15.65
CA LEU A 127 -22.46 -28.22 16.34
C LEU A 127 -21.26 -28.08 15.38
N PRO A 128 -20.21 -27.31 15.73
CA PRO A 128 -18.98 -27.25 14.95
C PRO A 128 -18.41 -28.65 14.69
N THR A 129 -18.46 -29.09 13.45
CA THR A 129 -18.16 -30.46 13.03
C THR A 129 -16.78 -30.54 12.42
N SER A 130 -15.89 -31.36 12.96
CA SER A 130 -14.68 -31.77 12.25
C SER A 130 -14.99 -32.95 11.34
N PHE A 131 -14.42 -33.00 10.14
CA PHE A 131 -14.64 -34.11 9.21
C PHE A 131 -13.39 -34.48 8.41
N THR A 132 -13.31 -35.74 8.02
CA THR A 132 -12.23 -36.32 7.21
C THR A 132 -12.81 -37.40 6.30
N VAL A 133 -12.02 -37.90 5.35
CA VAL A 133 -12.49 -38.91 4.39
C VAL A 133 -11.51 -40.07 4.29
N LYS A 134 -12.05 -41.27 4.17
CA LYS A 134 -11.32 -42.47 3.78
C LYS A 134 -11.90 -43.09 2.51
N PHE A 135 -11.05 -43.77 1.75
CA PHE A 135 -11.41 -44.36 0.46
C PHE A 135 -10.70 -45.70 0.21
N ARG A 136 -11.27 -46.52 -0.67
CA ARG A 136 -10.68 -47.77 -1.18
C ARG A 136 -11.26 -48.14 -2.53
N SER A 137 -10.55 -48.92 -3.34
CA SER A 137 -11.03 -49.30 -4.67
C SER A 137 -11.81 -50.62 -4.75
N SER A 138 -11.79 -51.41 -3.68
CA SER A 138 -12.57 -52.65 -3.57
C SER A 138 -12.92 -52.93 -2.11
N PRO A 139 -14.04 -53.61 -1.81
CA PRO A 139 -14.35 -54.11 -0.48
C PRO A 139 -13.23 -54.92 0.19
N ASP A 140 -12.41 -55.62 -0.59
CA ASP A 140 -11.30 -56.45 -0.11
C ASP A 140 -10.00 -55.65 0.13
N HIS A 141 -9.94 -54.39 -0.33
CA HIS A 141 -8.80 -53.51 -0.12
C HIS A 141 -8.90 -52.77 1.21
N ALA A 142 -7.74 -52.54 1.83
CA ALA A 142 -7.63 -51.72 3.02
C ALA A 142 -8.06 -50.27 2.75
N TRP A 143 -8.77 -49.66 3.71
CA TRP A 143 -9.10 -48.25 3.69
C TRP A 143 -7.84 -47.38 3.77
N LYS A 144 -7.84 -46.27 3.02
CA LYS A 144 -6.81 -45.23 3.05
C LYS A 144 -7.43 -43.93 3.50
N TRP A 145 -6.83 -43.27 4.48
CA TRP A 145 -7.21 -41.91 4.88
C TRP A 145 -6.65 -40.90 3.89
N VAL A 146 -7.44 -39.89 3.54
CA VAL A 146 -6.98 -38.79 2.66
C VAL A 146 -5.78 -38.07 3.29
N LYS A 147 -5.76 -37.92 4.62
CA LYS A 147 -4.64 -37.34 5.37
C LYS A 147 -3.32 -38.09 5.18
N ASP A 148 -3.33 -39.42 5.28
CA ASP A 148 -2.11 -40.23 5.16
C ASP A 148 -1.67 -40.38 3.69
N HIS A 149 -2.62 -40.28 2.76
CA HIS A 149 -2.40 -40.50 1.33
C HIS A 149 -2.03 -39.22 0.53
N GLN A 150 -2.61 -38.07 0.88
CA GLN A 150 -2.41 -36.78 0.19
C GLN A 150 -1.83 -35.68 1.10
N GLY A 151 -1.74 -35.90 2.42
CA GLY A 151 -1.32 -34.87 3.39
C GLY A 151 -2.40 -33.84 3.72
N THR A 152 -3.60 -33.96 3.16
CA THR A 152 -4.72 -33.03 3.41
C THR A 152 -5.32 -33.28 4.78
N PHE A 153 -5.28 -32.27 5.65
CA PHE A 153 -5.85 -32.35 7.00
C PHE A 153 -7.39 -32.36 7.00
N ASP A 154 -7.95 -32.65 8.16
CA ASP A 154 -9.39 -32.65 8.40
C ASP A 154 -10.00 -31.26 8.13
N GLY A 155 -11.19 -31.24 7.54
CA GLY A 155 -11.99 -30.03 7.37
C GLY A 155 -12.79 -29.72 8.64
N THR A 156 -13.30 -28.49 8.75
CA THR A 156 -14.17 -28.08 9.86
C THR A 156 -15.37 -27.33 9.29
N ILE A 157 -16.56 -27.63 9.80
CA ILE A 157 -17.80 -26.93 9.45
C ILE A 157 -18.28 -26.16 10.66
N ILE A 158 -18.67 -24.91 10.45
CA ILE A 158 -19.23 -24.03 11.46
C ILE A 158 -20.58 -23.52 10.95
N MET A 159 -21.62 -23.62 11.78
CA MET A 159 -22.91 -22.99 11.53
C MET A 159 -22.75 -21.47 11.65
N LYS A 160 -23.29 -20.67 10.72
CA LYS A 160 -23.38 -19.22 10.96
C LYS A 160 -24.24 -18.95 12.18
N SER A 161 -23.75 -18.08 13.07
CA SER A 161 -24.39 -17.78 14.35
C SER A 161 -25.32 -16.56 14.30
N VAL A 162 -25.21 -15.72 13.27
CA VAL A 162 -25.95 -14.46 13.17
C VAL A 162 -27.08 -14.54 12.14
N THR A 163 -28.32 -14.57 12.62
CA THR A 163 -29.53 -14.40 11.79
C THR A 163 -30.13 -12.99 11.86
N SER A 164 -29.71 -12.16 12.83
CA SER A 164 -29.94 -10.70 12.83
C SER A 164 -28.82 -9.96 13.58
N GLN A 165 -28.47 -8.75 13.11
CA GLN A 165 -27.60 -7.82 13.83
C GLN A 165 -28.15 -7.40 15.20
N ASP A 166 -29.47 -7.45 15.41
CA ASP A 166 -30.11 -7.05 16.68
C ASP A 166 -29.77 -7.98 17.86
N ALA A 167 -29.22 -9.17 17.59
CA ALA A 167 -28.80 -10.14 18.60
C ALA A 167 -27.33 -10.00 19.02
N ILE A 168 -26.57 -9.09 18.40
CA ILE A 168 -25.15 -8.86 18.67
C ILE A 168 -25.03 -7.79 19.75
N SER A 169 -24.28 -8.07 20.83
CA SER A 169 -23.96 -7.07 21.86
C SER A 169 -23.15 -5.92 21.26
N SER A 170 -23.46 -4.69 21.68
CA SER A 170 -22.67 -3.50 21.36
C SER A 170 -21.36 -3.42 22.17
N GLU A 171 -21.19 -4.24 23.20
CA GLU A 171 -20.08 -4.17 24.16
C GLU A 171 -18.93 -5.13 23.76
N LEU A 172 -17.74 -4.59 23.47
CA LEU A 172 -16.60 -5.41 23.03
C LEU A 172 -16.14 -6.43 24.10
N LYS A 173 -16.29 -6.08 25.39
CA LYS A 173 -15.94 -6.95 26.53
C LYS A 173 -16.68 -8.30 26.53
N ASP A 174 -17.85 -8.38 25.88
CA ASP A 174 -18.63 -9.61 25.78
C ASP A 174 -18.00 -10.60 24.77
N TYR A 175 -17.14 -10.08 23.88
CA TYR A 175 -16.35 -10.85 22.91
C TYR A 175 -14.87 -10.96 23.28
N VAL A 176 -14.38 -10.25 24.29
CA VAL A 176 -12.96 -10.22 24.68
C VAL A 176 -12.84 -10.43 26.19
N GLU A 177 -12.61 -11.67 26.59
CA GLU A 177 -12.48 -12.06 27.99
C GLU A 177 -11.22 -11.43 28.61
N GLY A 178 -11.40 -10.71 29.72
CA GLY A 178 -10.30 -10.02 30.39
C GLY A 178 -9.72 -8.83 29.60
N LEU A 179 -10.56 -8.14 28.80
CA LEU A 179 -10.27 -6.83 28.22
C LEU A 179 -9.90 -5.83 29.33
N ASP A 180 -8.74 -5.18 29.19
CA ASP A 180 -8.21 -4.26 30.20
C ASP A 180 -9.06 -2.96 30.30
N PRO A 181 -9.49 -2.54 31.51
CA PRO A 181 -10.27 -1.32 31.73
C PRO A 181 -9.61 -0.01 31.25
N ALA A 182 -8.31 0.00 30.96
CA ALA A 182 -7.63 1.14 30.35
C ALA A 182 -8.10 1.42 28.91
N PHE A 183 -8.69 0.44 28.22
CA PHE A 183 -9.22 0.60 26.87
C PHE A 183 -10.60 1.25 26.87
N LYS A 184 -10.72 2.39 26.19
CA LYS A 184 -12.00 3.02 25.87
C LYS A 184 -12.54 2.43 24.58
N THR A 185 -13.58 1.59 24.68
CA THR A 185 -14.22 0.98 23.53
C THR A 185 -15.42 1.79 23.07
N LYS A 186 -15.53 2.06 21.77
CA LYS A 186 -16.70 2.69 21.16
C LYS A 186 -17.16 1.87 19.96
N ASN A 187 -18.42 1.44 20.01
CA ASN A 187 -19.09 0.77 18.89
C ASN A 187 -19.43 1.79 17.78
N TYR A 188 -19.30 1.37 16.53
CA TYR A 188 -19.65 2.14 15.35
C TYR A 188 -20.52 1.30 14.42
N ARG A 189 -21.48 1.97 13.75
CA ARG A 189 -22.24 1.36 12.67
C ARG A 189 -21.28 1.08 11.50
N SER A 190 -21.13 -0.19 11.15
CA SER A 190 -20.29 -0.61 10.03
C SER A 190 -20.87 -0.16 8.69
N GLN A 191 -19.99 0.11 7.73
CA GLN A 191 -20.32 0.33 6.31
C GLN A 191 -20.42 -0.98 5.52
N SER A 192 -19.93 -2.10 6.08
CA SER A 192 -20.08 -3.43 5.48
C SER A 192 -21.29 -4.15 6.09
N PRO A 193 -22.29 -4.59 5.28
CA PRO A 193 -23.46 -5.31 5.79
C PRO A 193 -23.09 -6.54 6.62
N GLY A 194 -23.91 -6.88 7.62
CA GLY A 194 -23.70 -8.09 8.45
C GLY A 194 -22.48 -8.03 9.38
N THR A 195 -21.88 -6.85 9.60
CA THR A 195 -20.70 -6.70 10.46
C THR A 195 -20.90 -5.67 11.57
N THR A 196 -20.15 -5.85 12.66
CA THR A 196 -20.09 -4.94 13.81
C THR A 196 -18.67 -4.45 14.00
N LEU A 197 -18.51 -3.18 14.36
CA LEU A 197 -17.22 -2.49 14.34
C LEU A 197 -17.00 -1.75 15.66
N TRP A 198 -15.78 -1.80 16.19
CA TRP A 198 -15.36 -1.00 17.34
C TRP A 198 -14.06 -0.26 17.04
N THR A 199 -13.96 0.96 17.56
CA THR A 199 -12.67 1.61 17.84
C THR A 199 -12.33 1.40 19.30
N VAL A 200 -11.09 1.07 19.58
CA VAL A 200 -10.56 0.79 20.92
C VAL A 200 -9.38 1.71 21.15
N GLU A 201 -9.53 2.64 22.08
CA GLU A 201 -8.59 3.73 22.31
C GLU A 201 -7.88 3.59 23.65
N VAL A 202 -6.61 3.95 23.71
CA VAL A 202 -5.86 4.04 24.98
C VAL A 202 -4.82 5.18 24.92
N PRO A 203 -4.73 6.04 25.94
CA PRO A 203 -3.76 7.12 25.97
C PRO A 203 -2.34 6.59 26.21
N VAL A 204 -1.38 7.22 25.54
CA VAL A 204 0.06 6.99 25.69
C VAL A 204 0.76 8.32 25.91
N GLU A 205 1.71 8.34 26.83
CA GLU A 205 2.40 9.54 27.28
C GLU A 205 3.32 10.07 26.15
N ALA A 206 3.70 11.35 26.21
CA ALA A 206 4.58 11.99 25.22
C ALA A 206 5.98 11.35 25.19
N ALA A 207 6.74 11.55 24.11
CA ALA A 207 8.15 11.18 24.04
C ALA A 207 9.01 12.00 25.03
N ASP A 208 9.96 11.34 25.71
CA ASP A 208 10.93 11.98 26.61
C ASP A 208 12.11 12.54 25.80
N GLY A 209 11.91 13.75 25.25
CA GLY A 209 12.90 14.48 24.47
C GLY A 209 13.25 13.79 23.15
N GLU A 210 14.30 12.97 23.15
CA GLU A 210 14.77 12.20 21.99
C GLU A 210 14.29 10.74 22.04
N LYS A 211 13.74 10.27 23.17
CA LYS A 211 13.33 8.87 23.40
C LYS A 211 11.82 8.70 23.25
N SER A 212 11.39 7.68 22.49
CA SER A 212 9.99 7.28 22.43
C SER A 212 9.47 6.81 23.79
N THR A 213 8.22 7.12 24.09
CA THR A 213 7.48 6.42 25.15
C THR A 213 6.94 5.10 24.60
N ILE A 214 7.10 4.02 25.37
CA ILE A 214 6.58 2.70 25.05
C ILE A 214 5.65 2.22 26.17
N LYS A 215 4.45 1.79 25.80
CA LYS A 215 3.43 1.28 26.72
C LYS A 215 2.97 -0.11 26.27
N GLU A 216 2.94 -1.08 27.19
CA GLU A 216 2.32 -2.39 26.96
C GLU A 216 1.00 -2.49 27.73
N VAL A 217 -0.09 -2.87 27.05
CA VAL A 217 -1.44 -3.02 27.65
C VAL A 217 -2.04 -4.36 27.21
N LYS A 218 -2.76 -5.05 28.10
CA LYS A 218 -3.35 -6.37 27.82
C LYS A 218 -4.69 -6.22 27.10
N PHE A 219 -4.79 -6.61 25.84
CA PHE A 219 -6.06 -6.56 25.09
C PHE A 219 -7.07 -7.60 25.57
N GLY A 220 -6.61 -8.75 26.08
CA GLY A 220 -7.47 -9.86 26.52
C GLY A 220 -7.57 -11.00 25.50
N LEU A 221 -8.57 -11.86 25.69
CA LEU A 221 -8.82 -13.13 25.01
C LEU A 221 -10.03 -13.06 24.07
N PRO A 222 -9.87 -12.95 22.74
CA PRO A 222 -10.98 -13.03 21.79
C PRO A 222 -11.77 -14.33 21.93
N TRP A 223 -13.09 -14.19 22.10
CA TRP A 223 -14.11 -15.21 22.43
C TRP A 223 -13.86 -16.02 23.72
N GLY A 224 -12.75 -15.81 24.42
CA GLY A 224 -12.37 -16.55 25.62
C GLY A 224 -11.62 -17.85 25.37
N GLN A 225 -11.24 -18.53 26.45
CA GLN A 225 -10.31 -19.67 26.38
C GLN A 225 -10.80 -20.79 25.44
N GLY A 226 -9.96 -21.16 24.46
CA GLY A 226 -10.20 -22.28 23.54
C GLY A 226 -11.28 -22.07 22.48
N LYS A 227 -11.86 -20.86 22.33
CA LYS A 227 -13.05 -20.65 21.48
C LYS A 227 -12.78 -20.24 20.03
N PHE A 228 -11.56 -19.87 19.66
CA PHE A 228 -11.19 -19.54 18.27
C PHE A 228 -10.49 -20.74 17.60
N SER A 229 -10.81 -21.00 16.33
CA SER A 229 -10.33 -22.18 15.60
C SER A 229 -9.00 -21.96 14.89
N ARG A 230 -8.82 -20.77 14.31
CA ARG A 230 -7.62 -20.35 13.55
C ARG A 230 -7.38 -18.86 13.73
N TRP A 231 -6.17 -18.43 13.44
CA TRP A 231 -5.79 -17.02 13.37
C TRP A 231 -4.82 -16.77 12.22
N PHE A 232 -4.77 -15.52 11.79
CA PHE A 232 -3.81 -14.98 10.84
C PHE A 232 -3.33 -13.61 11.34
N ALA A 233 -2.05 -13.29 11.15
CA ALA A 233 -1.47 -11.99 11.46
C ALA A 233 -0.33 -11.67 10.49
N LEU A 234 -0.09 -10.38 10.23
CA LEU A 234 1.09 -9.91 9.52
C LEU A 234 2.12 -9.41 10.53
N ILE A 235 3.27 -10.07 10.63
CA ILE A 235 4.37 -9.63 11.50
C ILE A 235 5.39 -8.77 10.78
N ARG A 236 6.02 -7.84 11.50
CA ARG A 236 7.17 -7.08 11.01
C ARG A 236 8.44 -7.92 11.19
N ILE A 237 8.87 -8.63 10.14
CA ILE A 237 10.07 -9.49 10.21
C ILE A 237 11.37 -8.69 10.36
N TRP A 238 11.36 -7.44 9.88
CA TRP A 238 12.31 -6.33 10.09
C TRP A 238 11.72 -5.09 9.39
N SER A 239 12.34 -3.91 9.50
CA SER A 239 11.71 -2.62 9.15
C SER A 239 10.95 -2.58 7.80
N PRO A 240 11.50 -3.03 6.65
CA PRO A 240 10.81 -2.90 5.37
C PRO A 240 9.86 -4.07 5.01
N TRP A 241 9.82 -5.16 5.77
CA TRP A 241 9.15 -6.39 5.32
C TRP A 241 8.18 -6.96 6.35
N LEU A 242 7.00 -7.32 5.84
CA LEU A 242 6.00 -8.10 6.56
C LEU A 242 6.14 -9.60 6.22
N ALA A 243 5.69 -10.47 7.12
CA ALA A 243 5.47 -11.87 6.82
C ALA A 243 4.16 -12.37 7.43
N PRO A 244 3.40 -13.23 6.72
CA PRO A 244 2.24 -13.87 7.31
C PRO A 244 2.66 -14.83 8.42
N ARG A 245 1.82 -14.87 9.45
CA ARG A 245 1.77 -15.90 10.48
C ARG A 245 0.35 -16.39 10.59
N GLN A 246 0.21 -17.69 10.85
CA GLN A 246 -1.07 -18.33 11.02
C GLN A 246 -0.93 -19.49 12.01
N GLY A 247 -2.04 -19.85 12.65
CA GLY A 247 -2.09 -20.99 13.54
C GLY A 247 -3.52 -21.43 13.82
N LYS A 248 -3.66 -22.33 14.80
CA LYS A 248 -4.93 -22.97 15.18
C LYS A 248 -5.52 -22.31 16.44
N SER A 249 -5.70 -23.07 17.52
CA SER A 249 -6.30 -22.66 18.80
C SER A 249 -5.34 -21.99 19.79
N VAL A 250 -4.13 -21.63 19.35
CA VAL A 250 -3.05 -21.03 20.16
C VAL A 250 -2.48 -19.86 19.38
N PHE A 251 -2.65 -18.63 19.87
CA PHE A 251 -2.11 -17.42 19.22
C PHE A 251 -0.68 -17.19 19.70
N GLY A 252 0.29 -17.27 18.78
CA GLY A 252 1.70 -17.15 19.10
C GLY A 252 2.46 -16.54 17.95
N LEU A 253 3.12 -15.41 18.20
CA LEU A 253 3.94 -14.69 17.25
C LEU A 253 5.41 -14.80 17.65
N ASP A 254 6.29 -14.96 16.66
CA ASP A 254 7.74 -14.85 16.82
C ASP A 254 8.22 -13.38 16.85
N LYS A 255 7.38 -12.44 16.36
CA LYS A 255 7.65 -10.99 16.31
C LYS A 255 6.34 -10.18 16.35
N GLU A 256 6.46 -8.88 16.56
CA GLU A 256 5.33 -7.94 16.60
C GLU A 256 4.48 -7.95 15.31
N ALA A 257 3.16 -8.07 15.47
CA ALA A 257 2.18 -7.95 14.40
C ALA A 257 1.72 -6.50 14.19
N VAL A 258 1.56 -6.11 12.93
CA VAL A 258 1.12 -4.75 12.54
C VAL A 258 -0.41 -4.64 12.48
N THR A 259 -0.90 -3.42 12.69
CA THR A 259 -2.31 -3.02 12.60
C THR A 259 -2.62 -2.40 11.23
N SER A 260 -3.90 -2.24 10.89
CA SER A 260 -4.36 -1.48 9.71
C SER A 260 -4.21 0.04 9.84
N ILE A 261 -3.86 0.54 11.04
CA ILE A 261 -3.63 1.95 11.36
C ILE A 261 -2.39 2.03 12.24
N SER A 262 -1.32 2.64 11.75
CA SER A 262 -0.06 2.81 12.49
C SER A 262 0.65 4.06 12.01
N GLY A 263 1.31 4.79 12.92
CA GLY A 263 1.97 6.07 12.62
C GLY A 263 1.04 7.29 12.63
N VAL A 264 -0.24 7.11 12.95
CA VAL A 264 -1.21 8.21 13.11
C VAL A 264 -0.84 9.04 14.35
N ASN A 265 -0.68 10.36 14.17
CA ASN A 265 -0.30 11.29 15.24
C ASN A 265 0.95 10.85 16.02
N ASP A 266 1.98 10.39 15.29
CA ASP A 266 3.24 9.84 15.83
C ASP A 266 3.09 8.57 16.72
N VAL A 267 1.91 7.93 16.74
CA VAL A 267 1.64 6.70 17.50
C VAL A 267 1.66 5.46 16.61
N MET A 268 2.58 4.54 16.90
CA MET A 268 2.67 3.21 16.29
C MET A 268 2.12 2.15 17.25
N THR A 269 1.20 1.32 16.76
CA THR A 269 0.54 0.26 17.55
C THR A 269 0.81 -1.11 16.93
N THR A 270 1.15 -2.09 17.77
CA THR A 270 1.49 -3.47 17.37
C THR A 270 1.00 -4.50 18.38
N PHE A 271 0.89 -5.77 17.98
CA PHE A 271 0.47 -6.89 18.85
C PHE A 271 1.58 -7.90 19.12
N LYS A 272 1.56 -8.48 20.33
CA LYS A 272 2.35 -9.63 20.81
C LYS A 272 1.46 -10.64 21.53
N ASN A 273 1.97 -11.83 21.82
CA ASN A 273 1.40 -12.83 22.74
C ASN A 273 2.12 -12.83 24.11
N ASP A 274 1.62 -13.66 25.04
CA ASP A 274 2.30 -13.97 26.30
C ASP A 274 3.28 -15.15 26.20
N GLU A 275 4.07 -15.36 27.26
CA GLU A 275 5.10 -16.42 27.36
C GLU A 275 4.51 -17.85 27.37
N GLY A 276 3.21 -18.01 27.66
CA GLY A 276 2.55 -19.31 27.71
C GLY A 276 1.91 -19.75 26.39
N GLY A 277 1.92 -18.88 25.36
CA GLY A 277 1.12 -19.08 24.14
C GLY A 277 -0.39 -19.01 24.38
N ASN A 278 -0.81 -18.63 25.59
CA ASN A 278 -2.21 -18.36 25.86
C ASN A 278 -2.59 -17.10 25.10
N VAL A 279 -3.88 -16.95 24.80
CA VAL A 279 -4.36 -15.93 23.88
C VAL A 279 -4.57 -14.60 24.61
N VAL A 280 -3.52 -14.19 25.31
CA VAL A 280 -3.38 -12.89 25.94
C VAL A 280 -2.60 -12.02 24.96
N LEU A 281 -3.33 -11.24 24.17
CA LEU A 281 -2.72 -10.26 23.28
C LEU A 281 -2.18 -9.09 24.12
N ARG A 282 -0.89 -8.80 24.01
CA ARG A 282 -0.30 -7.54 24.50
C ARG A 282 -0.23 -6.55 23.33
N VAL A 283 -0.80 -5.38 23.51
CA VAL A 283 -0.62 -4.26 22.59
C VAL A 283 0.63 -3.50 23.02
N ARG A 284 1.62 -3.38 22.14
CA ARG A 284 2.76 -2.47 22.33
C ARG A 284 2.50 -1.21 21.52
N ILE A 285 2.57 -0.08 22.21
CA ILE A 285 2.33 1.26 21.68
C ILE A 285 3.62 2.05 21.80
N ARG A 286 4.07 2.70 20.73
CA ARG A 286 5.19 3.64 20.69
C ARG A 286 4.67 5.02 20.34
N ASN A 287 4.95 6.03 21.15
CA ASN A 287 4.67 7.44 20.82
C ASN A 287 6.00 8.16 20.54
N ASP A 288 6.09 8.79 19.36
CA ASP A 288 7.24 9.56 18.90
C ASP A 288 6.98 11.09 18.92
N GLY A 289 5.76 11.50 19.28
CA GLY A 289 5.33 12.89 19.33
C GLY A 289 5.65 13.59 20.66
N THR A 290 5.73 14.91 20.63
CA THR A 290 6.02 15.75 21.83
C THR A 290 4.79 16.01 22.70
N GLY A 291 3.62 15.47 22.36
CA GLY A 291 2.39 15.55 23.13
C GLY A 291 1.86 14.16 23.50
N GLU A 292 0.88 14.11 24.40
CA GLU A 292 0.17 12.86 24.71
C GLU A 292 -0.52 12.32 23.45
N GLY A 293 -0.27 11.05 23.15
CA GLY A 293 -0.83 10.35 22.01
C GLY A 293 -2.04 9.49 22.42
N THR A 294 -2.83 9.07 21.44
CA THR A 294 -3.87 8.05 21.64
C THR A 294 -3.67 6.94 20.62
N SER A 295 -3.38 5.72 21.10
CA SER A 295 -3.37 4.54 20.26
C SER A 295 -4.80 4.13 19.92
N GLN A 296 -5.05 3.84 18.64
CA GLN A 296 -6.33 3.33 18.16
C GLN A 296 -6.15 1.93 17.57
N VAL A 297 -6.97 0.99 18.05
CA VAL A 297 -7.12 -0.36 17.50
C VAL A 297 -8.53 -0.49 16.95
N LEU A 298 -8.67 -1.08 15.75
CA LEU A 298 -9.98 -1.42 15.18
C LEU A 298 -10.26 -2.90 15.32
N VAL A 299 -11.51 -3.22 15.65
CA VAL A 299 -12.02 -4.59 15.71
C VAL A 299 -13.26 -4.67 14.84
N GLY A 300 -13.23 -5.56 13.84
CA GLY A 300 -14.39 -5.93 13.03
C GLY A 300 -14.83 -7.35 13.37
N LEU A 301 -16.13 -7.55 13.54
CA LEU A 301 -16.78 -8.85 13.70
C LEU A 301 -17.76 -9.04 12.54
N GLY A 302 -17.78 -10.22 11.95
CA GLY A 302 -18.70 -10.58 10.86
C GLY A 302 -18.66 -12.08 10.59
N ASP A 303 -19.66 -12.59 9.88
CA ASP A 303 -19.72 -14.01 9.51
C ASP A 303 -18.67 -14.41 8.46
N ASP A 304 -18.14 -13.46 7.68
CA ASP A 304 -17.08 -13.69 6.71
C ASP A 304 -15.91 -12.71 6.85
N PHE A 305 -14.72 -13.18 6.47
CA PHE A 305 -13.47 -12.43 6.62
C PHE A 305 -13.44 -11.17 5.76
N GLU A 306 -13.94 -11.22 4.51
CA GLU A 306 -13.84 -10.09 3.59
C GLU A 306 -14.73 -8.93 4.03
N SER A 307 -15.96 -9.22 4.48
CA SER A 307 -16.85 -8.20 5.04
C SER A 307 -16.29 -7.57 6.31
N ALA A 308 -15.72 -8.37 7.22
CA ALA A 308 -15.14 -7.89 8.48
C ALA A 308 -13.85 -7.07 8.24
N ASN A 309 -13.00 -7.53 7.32
CA ASN A 309 -11.82 -6.81 6.86
C ASN A 309 -12.20 -5.49 6.17
N ALA A 310 -13.18 -5.51 5.27
CA ALA A 310 -13.70 -4.31 4.62
C ALA A 310 -14.24 -3.29 5.62
N ALA A 311 -15.02 -3.72 6.62
CA ALA A 311 -15.49 -2.86 7.71
C ALA A 311 -14.35 -2.14 8.44
N VAL A 312 -13.29 -2.89 8.80
CA VAL A 312 -12.08 -2.33 9.43
C VAL A 312 -11.34 -1.40 8.48
N MET A 313 -11.15 -1.78 7.22
CA MET A 313 -10.37 -0.99 6.25
C MET A 313 -11.08 0.29 5.81
N TYR A 314 -12.42 0.30 5.72
CA TYR A 314 -13.19 1.53 5.46
C TYR A 314 -13.12 2.52 6.64
N HIS A 315 -13.21 2.02 7.88
CA HIS A 315 -13.09 2.89 9.06
C HIS A 315 -11.63 3.31 9.31
N ALA A 316 -10.66 2.43 9.03
CA ALA A 316 -9.23 2.76 9.02
C ALA A 316 -8.90 3.84 8.00
N ARG A 317 -9.47 3.77 6.79
CA ARG A 317 -9.38 4.87 5.80
C ARG A 317 -9.95 6.17 6.37
N GLY A 318 -11.06 6.12 7.11
CA GLY A 318 -11.62 7.28 7.81
C GLY A 318 -10.68 7.89 8.86
N ILE A 319 -9.99 7.06 9.64
CA ILE A 319 -9.03 7.50 10.67
C ILE A 319 -7.71 7.97 10.06
N VAL A 320 -7.15 7.25 9.10
CA VAL A 320 -5.91 7.63 8.42
C VAL A 320 -6.13 8.91 7.61
N ALA A 321 -7.28 9.07 6.95
CA ALA A 321 -7.67 10.35 6.36
C ALA A 321 -7.76 11.43 7.43
N ALA A 322 -8.43 11.17 8.57
CA ALA A 322 -8.52 12.12 9.69
C ALA A 322 -7.15 12.52 10.28
N ALA A 323 -6.15 11.64 10.24
CA ALA A 323 -4.77 11.92 10.66
C ALA A 323 -3.97 12.68 9.59
N GLN A 324 -4.14 12.31 8.32
CA GLN A 324 -3.53 12.98 7.18
C GLN A 324 -4.14 14.36 6.91
N THR A 325 -5.33 14.67 7.46
CA THR A 325 -5.87 16.06 7.56
C THR A 325 -4.92 17.02 8.27
N THR A 326 -4.08 16.53 9.19
CA THR A 326 -3.08 17.35 9.90
C THR A 326 -1.99 17.87 8.95
N THR A 327 -1.91 17.29 7.74
CA THR A 327 -0.77 17.43 6.85
C THR A 327 -1.21 17.50 5.37
N GLY A 328 -1.45 16.37 4.67
CA GLY A 328 -2.26 16.30 3.43
C GLY A 328 -1.61 15.78 2.13
N GLU A 329 -0.42 15.18 2.15
CA GLU A 329 0.46 15.05 0.94
C GLU A 329 -0.07 14.21 -0.21
N VAL A 330 -1.00 13.31 0.09
CA VAL A 330 -1.57 12.25 -0.77
C VAL A 330 -2.23 12.77 -2.05
N GLN A 331 -2.39 14.09 -2.19
CA GLN A 331 -3.26 14.65 -3.20
C GLN A 331 -2.61 15.53 -4.26
N LYS A 332 -1.44 16.12 -3.99
CA LYS A 332 -0.62 16.72 -5.06
C LYS A 332 -0.27 15.68 -6.13
N GLU A 333 -0.16 14.42 -5.72
CA GLU A 333 0.19 13.27 -6.55
C GLU A 333 -0.92 12.87 -7.54
N LEU A 334 -2.19 12.92 -7.10
CA LEU A 334 -3.35 12.56 -7.93
C LEU A 334 -3.73 13.63 -8.95
N GLU A 335 -3.37 14.88 -8.69
CA GLU A 335 -3.54 16.00 -9.61
C GLU A 335 -2.53 15.92 -10.78
N ALA A 336 -1.24 15.71 -10.51
CA ALA A 336 -0.20 15.66 -11.55
C ALA A 336 -0.48 14.65 -12.69
N LEU A 337 -1.11 13.51 -12.37
CA LEU A 337 -1.49 12.47 -13.31
C LEU A 337 -2.67 12.82 -14.24
N LYS A 338 -3.39 13.92 -13.96
CA LYS A 338 -4.74 14.15 -14.47
C LYS A 338 -4.89 15.36 -15.41
N THR A 339 -3.91 16.25 -15.46
CA THR A 339 -3.93 17.47 -16.32
C THR A 339 -3.06 17.47 -17.55
N GLY A 340 -2.11 16.54 -17.63
CA GLY A 340 -1.14 16.58 -18.70
C GLY A 340 -1.79 16.47 -20.09
N ASN A 341 -1.03 16.89 -21.11
CA ASN A 341 -1.50 16.95 -22.49
C ASN A 341 -1.80 15.55 -23.03
N GLU A 342 -2.24 15.44 -24.29
CA GLU A 342 -2.46 14.13 -24.93
C GLU A 342 -1.21 13.25 -24.84
N GLN A 343 -0.02 13.86 -24.91
CA GLN A 343 1.28 13.22 -24.68
C GLN A 343 1.49 12.73 -23.24
N THR A 344 0.89 13.35 -22.22
CA THR A 344 0.95 12.91 -20.81
C THR A 344 -0.14 11.89 -20.47
N LYS A 345 -1.28 11.92 -21.18
CA LYS A 345 -2.28 10.84 -21.10
C LYS A 345 -1.76 9.58 -21.76
N VAL A 346 -1.19 9.73 -22.97
CA VAL A 346 -0.41 8.68 -23.64
C VAL A 346 0.78 8.28 -22.77
N TRP A 347 1.47 9.19 -22.08
CA TRP A 347 2.51 8.83 -21.08
C TRP A 347 1.95 7.96 -19.96
N ALA A 348 0.80 8.32 -19.38
CA ALA A 348 0.20 7.56 -18.28
C ALA A 348 -0.28 6.18 -18.74
N GLU A 349 -1.00 6.11 -19.87
CA GLU A 349 -1.43 4.86 -20.49
C GLU A 349 -0.22 4.00 -20.87
N ASN A 350 0.82 4.56 -21.51
CA ASN A 350 2.08 3.87 -21.81
C ASN A 350 2.86 3.46 -20.55
N TRP A 351 2.78 4.21 -19.47
CA TRP A 351 3.48 3.91 -18.22
C TRP A 351 2.78 2.79 -17.45
N TYR A 352 1.45 2.78 -17.42
CA TYR A 352 0.64 1.78 -16.71
C TYR A 352 0.39 0.49 -17.52
N ASP A 353 0.13 0.60 -18.83
CA ASP A 353 -0.17 -0.54 -19.72
C ASP A 353 1.05 -1.01 -20.54
N GLY A 354 2.10 -0.18 -20.65
CA GLY A 354 3.31 -0.51 -21.41
C GLY A 354 4.29 -1.41 -20.66
N LEU A 355 5.02 -2.23 -21.41
CA LEU A 355 6.02 -3.13 -20.85
C LEU A 355 7.24 -2.35 -20.36
N THR A 356 7.53 -2.46 -19.07
CA THR A 356 8.64 -1.75 -18.39
C THR A 356 9.87 -2.65 -18.23
N TYR A 357 11.03 -2.17 -18.67
CA TYR A 357 12.33 -2.78 -18.38
C TYR A 357 13.00 -2.05 -17.20
N CYS A 358 13.68 -2.80 -16.33
CA CYS A 358 14.39 -2.28 -15.15
C CYS A 358 15.78 -2.90 -15.09
N THR A 359 16.82 -2.08 -14.92
CA THR A 359 18.22 -2.55 -15.02
C THR A 359 18.67 -3.41 -13.83
N TRP A 360 18.07 -3.27 -12.65
CA TRP A 360 18.54 -3.88 -11.39
C TRP A 360 18.84 -5.39 -11.49
N ASN A 361 17.83 -6.20 -11.84
CA ASN A 361 17.98 -7.66 -11.95
C ASN A 361 18.71 -8.10 -13.23
N ALA A 362 18.85 -7.20 -14.23
CA ALA A 362 19.31 -7.56 -15.57
C ALA A 362 20.78 -7.23 -15.83
N LEU A 363 21.27 -6.11 -15.28
CA LEU A 363 22.62 -5.56 -15.53
C LEU A 363 23.51 -5.54 -14.27
N GLY A 364 22.91 -5.82 -13.11
CA GLY A 364 23.57 -5.86 -11.80
C GLY A 364 23.91 -4.47 -11.25
N GLN A 365 24.53 -4.44 -10.08
CA GLN A 365 24.81 -3.21 -9.33
C GLN A 365 25.79 -2.25 -10.02
N ARG A 366 26.75 -2.72 -10.83
CA ARG A 366 27.70 -1.81 -11.52
C ARG A 366 27.14 -1.39 -12.88
N LEU A 367 26.26 -0.39 -12.87
CA LEU A 367 25.64 0.15 -14.07
C LEU A 367 26.62 1.07 -14.82
N THR A 368 26.60 1.03 -16.15
CA THR A 368 27.40 1.90 -17.04
C THR A 368 26.59 2.25 -18.28
N GLU A 369 26.96 3.32 -18.98
CA GLU A 369 26.37 3.68 -20.28
C GLU A 369 26.42 2.48 -21.24
N ASP A 370 27.59 1.86 -21.43
CA ASP A 370 27.76 0.70 -22.33
C ASP A 370 26.80 -0.47 -22.03
N LYS A 371 26.62 -0.84 -20.75
CA LYS A 371 25.71 -1.91 -20.33
C LYS A 371 24.24 -1.57 -20.64
N ILE A 372 23.85 -0.32 -20.43
CA ILE A 372 22.50 0.16 -20.74
C ILE A 372 22.28 0.09 -22.26
N LEU A 373 23.24 0.57 -23.05
CA LEU A 373 23.10 0.62 -24.51
C LEU A 373 23.12 -0.79 -25.15
N ASP A 374 23.95 -1.72 -24.66
CA ASP A 374 23.93 -3.14 -25.09
C ASP A 374 22.59 -3.84 -24.76
N ALA A 375 22.01 -3.54 -23.59
CA ALA A 375 20.68 -4.04 -23.24
C ALA A 375 19.59 -3.50 -24.19
N VAL A 376 19.62 -2.20 -24.49
CA VAL A 376 18.69 -1.54 -25.41
C VAL A 376 18.84 -2.09 -26.84
N GLU A 377 20.06 -2.27 -27.33
CA GLU A 377 20.33 -2.90 -28.63
C GLU A 377 19.88 -4.36 -28.66
N THR A 378 20.08 -5.11 -27.58
CA THR A 378 19.62 -6.50 -27.46
C THR A 378 18.09 -6.60 -27.49
N LEU A 379 17.37 -5.68 -26.84
CA LEU A 379 15.90 -5.61 -26.91
C LEU A 379 15.44 -5.31 -28.35
N ALA A 380 16.02 -4.30 -29.00
CA ALA A 380 15.71 -3.94 -30.38
C ALA A 380 16.00 -5.08 -31.38
N LYS A 381 17.16 -5.74 -31.26
CA LYS A 381 17.59 -6.88 -32.08
C LYS A 381 16.64 -8.08 -31.96
N ASN A 382 16.10 -8.33 -30.77
CA ASN A 382 15.13 -9.40 -30.52
C ASN A 382 13.67 -8.97 -30.77
N LYS A 383 13.43 -7.73 -31.24
CA LYS A 383 12.09 -7.14 -31.46
C LYS A 383 11.23 -7.10 -30.20
N ILE A 384 11.87 -6.96 -29.04
CA ILE A 384 11.20 -6.79 -27.74
C ILE A 384 10.99 -5.29 -27.55
N ASN A 385 9.78 -4.84 -27.85
CA ASN A 385 9.39 -3.44 -27.69
C ASN A 385 8.96 -3.21 -26.24
N VAL A 386 9.78 -2.48 -25.50
CA VAL A 386 9.47 -1.96 -24.16
C VAL A 386 9.17 -0.47 -24.27
N THR A 387 8.18 0.01 -23.51
CA THR A 387 7.72 1.40 -23.55
C THR A 387 8.44 2.26 -22.50
N ASN A 388 8.73 1.65 -21.36
CA ASN A 388 9.32 2.30 -20.19
C ASN A 388 10.66 1.66 -19.84
N PHE A 389 11.65 2.47 -19.46
CA PHE A 389 12.98 2.02 -19.09
C PHE A 389 13.44 2.65 -17.78
N ILE A 390 13.64 1.85 -16.74
CA ILE A 390 14.11 2.29 -15.42
C ILE A 390 15.61 2.03 -15.32
N ILE A 391 16.39 3.12 -15.29
CA ILE A 391 17.77 3.16 -14.84
C ILE A 391 17.74 3.05 -13.31
N ASP A 392 17.91 1.82 -12.82
CA ASP A 392 17.85 1.52 -11.38
C ASP A 392 19.15 1.93 -10.65
N ASP A 393 19.29 1.50 -9.39
CA ASP A 393 20.35 1.86 -8.45
C ASP A 393 21.80 1.89 -9.02
N ASN A 394 22.63 2.75 -8.43
CA ASN A 394 24.05 2.99 -8.74
C ASN A 394 24.35 3.58 -10.14
N TRP A 395 23.55 4.56 -10.56
CA TRP A 395 23.90 5.47 -11.68
C TRP A 395 24.52 6.79 -11.18
N GLN A 396 24.22 7.18 -9.94
CA GLN A 396 24.63 8.44 -9.31
C GLN A 396 26.14 8.50 -9.05
N ALA A 397 26.72 9.71 -9.07
CA ALA A 397 28.03 9.96 -8.49
C ALA A 397 27.99 9.84 -6.96
N ILE A 398 28.58 8.78 -6.42
CA ILE A 398 28.57 8.42 -5.00
C ILE A 398 29.97 8.29 -4.41
N ASP A 399 30.11 8.53 -3.11
CA ASP A 399 31.33 8.16 -2.41
C ASP A 399 31.35 6.65 -2.15
N TYR A 400 32.40 5.97 -2.59
CA TYR A 400 32.59 4.53 -2.35
C TYR A 400 33.18 4.24 -0.96
N ARG A 401 32.71 4.91 0.10
CA ARG A 401 33.22 4.72 1.47
C ARG A 401 32.59 3.51 2.17
N GLY A 402 33.38 2.91 3.06
CA GLY A 402 32.96 1.74 3.82
C GLY A 402 33.24 0.45 3.05
N HIS A 403 32.30 -0.50 3.15
CA HIS A 403 32.46 -1.89 2.72
C HIS A 403 31.31 -2.41 1.85
N GLY A 404 30.35 -1.57 1.46
CA GLY A 404 29.26 -1.94 0.56
C GLY A 404 28.23 -0.83 0.35
N GLN A 405 27.29 -1.05 -0.57
CA GLN A 405 26.36 -0.01 -1.08
C GLN A 405 25.61 0.77 0.01
N PHE A 406 25.32 0.14 1.15
CA PHE A 406 24.56 0.70 2.28
C PHE A 406 25.25 1.85 3.04
N GLN A 407 26.53 2.09 2.73
CA GLN A 407 27.38 3.08 3.40
C GLN A 407 27.82 4.21 2.46
N HIS A 408 27.60 4.06 1.15
CA HIS A 408 27.93 5.08 0.15
C HIS A 408 27.00 6.30 0.32
N GLY A 409 27.55 7.50 0.33
CA GLY A 409 26.79 8.75 0.30
C GLY A 409 26.69 9.32 -1.11
N TRP A 410 25.65 10.11 -1.35
CA TRP A 410 25.45 10.80 -2.65
C TRP A 410 26.28 12.10 -2.72
N SER A 411 27.13 12.24 -3.73
CA SER A 411 28.11 13.34 -3.83
C SER A 411 27.66 14.48 -4.75
N GLU A 412 27.14 14.20 -5.95
CA GLU A 412 26.56 15.20 -6.86
C GLU A 412 25.40 14.65 -7.71
N PHE A 413 24.55 15.53 -8.25
CA PHE A 413 23.36 15.12 -9.02
C PHE A 413 23.68 14.38 -10.33
N GLU A 414 24.84 14.67 -10.94
CA GLU A 414 25.26 14.03 -12.19
C GLU A 414 25.57 12.53 -12.00
N ALA A 415 25.48 11.77 -13.09
CA ALA A 415 25.87 10.37 -13.08
C ALA A 415 27.37 10.17 -12.81
N GLU A 416 27.75 9.00 -12.31
CA GLU A 416 29.15 8.65 -12.05
C GLU A 416 29.99 8.78 -13.33
N ARG A 417 31.01 9.64 -13.31
CA ARG A 417 31.73 10.09 -14.52
C ARG A 417 32.58 8.99 -15.15
N GLU A 418 33.04 8.00 -14.37
CA GLU A 418 33.74 6.84 -14.93
C GLU A 418 32.79 5.87 -15.65
N ALA A 419 31.53 5.77 -15.18
CA ALA A 419 30.51 4.88 -15.73
C ALA A 419 29.64 5.52 -16.82
N PHE A 420 29.53 6.86 -16.79
CA PHE A 420 28.71 7.71 -17.65
C PHE A 420 29.56 8.91 -18.10
N PRO A 421 30.60 8.72 -18.93
CA PRO A 421 31.59 9.75 -19.26
C PRO A 421 31.03 10.98 -19.98
N ASN A 422 29.84 10.86 -20.56
CA ASN A 422 29.12 11.93 -21.26
C ASN A 422 27.91 12.48 -20.45
N GLY A 423 27.74 12.04 -19.20
CA GLY A 423 26.63 12.42 -18.31
C GLY A 423 25.29 11.74 -18.63
N LEU A 424 24.37 11.77 -17.67
CA LEU A 424 23.07 11.09 -17.73
C LEU A 424 22.27 11.45 -18.99
N LYS A 425 22.29 12.74 -19.36
CA LYS A 425 21.58 13.27 -20.52
C LYS A 425 21.99 12.63 -21.84
N HIS A 426 23.29 12.36 -22.04
CA HIS A 426 23.77 11.69 -23.24
C HIS A 426 23.26 10.25 -23.29
N THR A 427 23.33 9.52 -22.17
CA THR A 427 22.84 8.15 -22.08
C THR A 427 21.35 8.07 -22.41
N VAL A 428 20.53 8.94 -21.83
CA VAL A 428 19.08 8.99 -22.09
C VAL A 428 18.77 9.28 -23.57
N GLN A 429 19.52 10.19 -24.20
CA GLN A 429 19.41 10.43 -25.64
C GLN A 429 19.75 9.15 -26.44
N LYS A 430 20.84 8.46 -26.09
CA LYS A 430 21.27 7.23 -26.78
C LYS A 430 20.30 6.06 -26.60
N ILE A 431 19.63 5.93 -25.45
CA ILE A 431 18.55 4.95 -25.25
C ILE A 431 17.43 5.17 -26.28
N ARG A 432 16.93 6.41 -26.38
CA ARG A 432 15.82 6.78 -27.27
C ARG A 432 16.21 6.68 -28.76
N GLU A 433 17.45 7.01 -29.12
CA GLU A 433 17.98 6.85 -30.48
C GLU A 433 18.06 5.38 -30.91
N LYS A 434 18.44 4.46 -30.01
CA LYS A 434 18.68 3.04 -30.33
C LYS A 434 17.41 2.17 -30.31
N GLN A 435 16.43 2.50 -29.47
CA GLN A 435 15.14 1.82 -29.43
C GLN A 435 14.00 2.83 -29.33
N PRO A 436 13.45 3.30 -30.47
CA PRO A 436 12.35 4.27 -30.50
C PRO A 436 11.05 3.81 -29.83
N SER A 437 10.91 2.53 -29.45
CA SER A 437 9.79 2.09 -28.61
C SER A 437 9.86 2.63 -27.18
N ILE A 438 11.06 2.97 -26.68
CA ILE A 438 11.24 3.53 -25.33
C ILE A 438 10.82 4.99 -25.35
N GLN A 439 9.61 5.25 -24.87
CA GLN A 439 9.03 6.58 -24.77
C GLN A 439 9.31 7.22 -23.41
N HIS A 440 9.51 6.43 -22.35
CA HIS A 440 9.65 6.93 -20.99
C HIS A 440 10.89 6.37 -20.32
N VAL A 441 11.76 7.25 -19.80
CA VAL A 441 12.97 6.88 -19.06
C VAL A 441 12.87 7.40 -17.63
N ALA A 442 13.09 6.51 -16.66
CA ALA A 442 13.01 6.82 -15.25
C ALA A 442 14.33 6.49 -14.53
N VAL A 443 14.58 7.14 -13.39
CA VAL A 443 15.73 6.83 -12.53
C VAL A 443 15.30 6.40 -11.13
N TRP A 444 16.09 5.54 -10.49
CA TRP A 444 15.97 5.23 -9.06
C TRP A 444 16.70 6.27 -8.20
N HIS A 445 16.16 6.58 -7.02
CA HIS A 445 16.89 7.25 -5.93
C HIS A 445 16.29 6.89 -4.56
N ALA A 446 17.07 7.01 -3.49
CA ALA A 446 16.55 6.92 -2.13
C ALA A 446 16.01 8.28 -1.63
N ILE A 447 15.06 8.26 -0.69
CA ILE A 447 14.41 9.48 -0.17
C ILE A 447 15.29 10.36 0.75
N LEU A 448 16.44 9.85 1.20
CA LEU A 448 17.34 10.54 2.16
C LEU A 448 18.76 10.77 1.61
N GLY A 449 18.97 10.55 0.32
CA GLY A 449 20.29 10.58 -0.31
C GLY A 449 20.50 9.35 -1.21
N TYR A 450 21.64 8.71 -1.10
CA TYR A 450 21.84 7.31 -1.45
C TYR A 450 21.56 6.43 -0.20
N TRP A 451 21.86 5.12 -0.24
CA TRP A 451 21.64 4.22 0.90
C TRP A 451 22.38 4.63 2.19
N GLY A 452 23.54 5.28 2.09
CA GLY A 452 24.29 5.87 3.21
C GLY A 452 23.96 7.35 3.50
N GLY A 453 22.97 7.93 2.82
CA GLY A 453 22.64 9.36 2.88
C GLY A 453 23.44 10.19 1.87
N LEU A 454 23.92 11.34 2.32
CA LEU A 454 24.76 12.27 1.55
C LEU A 454 26.24 12.08 1.86
N ASP A 455 27.09 12.36 0.87
CA ASP A 455 28.52 12.54 1.11
C ASP A 455 28.77 13.89 1.80
N PRO A 456 29.29 13.95 3.05
CA PRO A 456 29.56 15.22 3.73
C PRO A 456 30.64 16.07 3.05
N GLU A 457 31.51 15.45 2.25
CA GLU A 457 32.51 16.16 1.43
C GLU A 457 32.03 16.42 0.00
N GLY A 458 30.85 15.90 -0.35
CA GLY A 458 30.25 16.01 -1.65
C GLY A 458 29.78 17.42 -1.98
N LYS A 459 29.55 17.66 -3.26
CA LYS A 459 29.01 18.92 -3.77
C LYS A 459 27.63 19.21 -3.17
N ILE A 460 26.79 18.17 -2.97
CA ILE A 460 25.47 18.30 -2.35
C ILE A 460 25.58 18.82 -0.92
N ALA A 461 26.35 18.17 -0.03
CA ALA A 461 26.48 18.61 1.36
C ALA A 461 27.14 20.00 1.52
N LYS A 462 27.95 20.43 0.54
CA LYS A 462 28.50 21.79 0.47
C LYS A 462 27.52 22.84 -0.06
N THR A 463 26.43 22.42 -0.72
CA THR A 463 25.43 23.32 -1.34
C THR A 463 24.17 23.48 -0.49
N TYR A 464 23.78 22.45 0.26
CA TYR A 464 22.57 22.43 1.09
C TYR A 464 22.92 22.32 2.57
N LYS A 465 22.10 22.92 3.43
CA LYS A 465 22.22 22.71 4.87
C LYS A 465 21.94 21.24 5.19
N THR A 466 22.84 20.57 5.90
CA THR A 466 22.70 19.17 6.31
C THR A 466 22.56 19.00 7.82
N VAL A 467 22.00 17.87 8.25
CA VAL A 467 21.99 17.39 9.63
C VAL A 467 22.49 15.94 9.69
N GLU A 468 23.02 15.54 10.84
CA GLU A 468 23.39 14.14 11.12
C GLU A 468 22.25 13.47 11.90
N VAL A 469 21.86 12.26 11.47
CA VAL A 469 20.90 11.38 12.15
C VAL A 469 21.58 10.04 12.46
N VAL A 470 21.19 9.38 13.55
CA VAL A 470 21.68 8.05 13.93
C VAL A 470 20.61 7.02 13.61
N ARG A 471 21.00 5.94 12.92
CA ARG A 471 20.15 4.81 12.54
C ARG A 471 20.45 3.59 13.43
N GLU A 472 19.40 2.89 13.86
CA GLU A 472 19.50 1.54 14.43
C GLU A 472 19.99 0.54 13.37
N ASP A 473 20.78 -0.46 13.80
CA ASP A 473 21.31 -1.45 12.87
C ASP A 473 20.33 -2.58 12.53
N ALA A 474 20.43 -3.11 11.31
CA ALA A 474 19.58 -4.19 10.85
C ALA A 474 20.12 -5.56 11.31
N LEU A 475 19.72 -5.98 12.52
CA LEU A 475 19.96 -7.31 13.10
C LEU A 475 19.62 -8.52 12.19
N ARG A 476 18.93 -8.29 11.06
CA ARG A 476 18.54 -9.32 10.09
C ARG A 476 19.31 -9.10 8.78
N ARG A 477 20.09 -10.11 8.38
CA ARG A 477 21.00 -10.16 7.21
C ARG A 477 22.35 -9.42 7.37
N ASN A 478 22.69 -8.88 8.55
CA ASN A 478 23.94 -8.15 8.79
C ASN A 478 24.19 -7.02 7.77
N LEU A 479 23.11 -6.33 7.36
CA LEU A 479 23.21 -5.20 6.45
C LEU A 479 23.59 -3.98 7.29
N PRO A 480 24.71 -3.28 7.01
CA PRO A 480 25.24 -2.22 7.86
C PRO A 480 24.45 -0.92 7.64
N LEU A 481 23.18 -0.93 8.04
CA LEU A 481 22.29 0.23 8.03
C LEU A 481 22.51 1.10 9.28
N GLY A 482 23.05 0.53 10.36
CA GLY A 482 23.27 1.27 11.60
C GLY A 482 24.31 2.39 11.49
N GLY A 483 24.24 3.32 12.43
CA GLY A 483 25.22 4.40 12.60
C GLY A 483 24.79 5.75 12.04
N LYS A 484 25.76 6.66 11.95
CA LYS A 484 25.56 8.06 11.53
C LYS A 484 25.26 8.15 10.03
N MET A 485 24.31 8.99 9.67
CA MET A 485 23.94 9.32 8.30
C MET A 485 23.75 10.83 8.17
N THR A 486 24.33 11.43 7.12
CA THR A 486 24.13 12.85 6.80
C THR A 486 22.97 12.99 5.83
N VAL A 487 22.01 13.87 6.15
CA VAL A 487 20.82 14.13 5.34
C VAL A 487 20.59 15.63 5.18
N VAL A 488 19.79 16.04 4.20
CA VAL A 488 19.36 17.43 4.03
C VAL A 488 18.55 17.88 5.27
N ALA A 489 18.87 19.06 5.79
CA ALA A 489 18.11 19.68 6.89
C ALA A 489 16.70 20.04 6.41
N LYS A 490 15.69 19.90 7.28
CA LYS A 490 14.27 20.15 6.96
C LYS A 490 14.01 21.46 6.21
N GLU A 491 14.76 22.51 6.56
CA GLU A 491 14.63 23.83 5.93
C GLU A 491 15.06 23.87 4.46
N ASP A 492 16.00 23.01 4.05
CA ASP A 492 16.56 22.95 2.69
C ASP A 492 15.94 21.83 1.82
N VAL A 493 15.18 20.90 2.41
CA VAL A 493 14.53 19.78 1.69
C VAL A 493 13.72 20.23 0.46
N PRO A 494 12.89 21.29 0.51
CA PRO A 494 12.15 21.75 -0.67
C PRO A 494 13.07 22.22 -1.80
N ARG A 495 14.14 22.96 -1.46
CA ARG A 495 15.12 23.49 -2.42
C ARG A 495 15.91 22.35 -3.08
N PHE A 496 16.37 21.39 -2.27
CA PHE A 496 17.11 20.21 -2.73
C PHE A 496 16.32 19.39 -3.76
N TYR A 497 15.05 19.09 -3.48
CA TYR A 497 14.23 18.30 -4.40
C TYR A 497 13.82 19.07 -5.66
N ASP A 498 13.57 20.38 -5.57
CA ASP A 498 13.31 21.24 -6.73
C ASP A 498 14.53 21.28 -7.67
N ASP A 499 15.73 21.57 -7.13
CA ASP A 499 16.99 21.58 -7.89
C ASP A 499 17.30 20.20 -8.51
N PHE A 500 17.10 19.11 -7.75
CA PHE A 500 17.35 17.75 -8.24
C PHE A 500 16.39 17.35 -9.37
N TYR A 501 15.08 17.58 -9.21
CA TYR A 501 14.10 17.23 -10.24
C TYR A 501 14.19 18.13 -11.47
N LYS A 502 14.64 19.38 -11.32
CA LYS A 502 15.06 20.23 -12.45
C LYS A 502 16.24 19.60 -13.22
N PHE A 503 17.25 19.08 -12.53
CA PHE A 503 18.35 18.32 -13.15
C PHE A 503 17.91 16.99 -13.81
N LEU A 504 16.93 16.27 -13.24
CA LEU A 504 16.42 15.06 -13.89
C LEU A 504 15.66 15.39 -15.18
N SER A 505 14.75 16.37 -15.11
CA SER A 505 13.99 16.85 -16.28
C SER A 505 14.92 17.36 -17.39
N ALA A 506 15.99 18.07 -17.05
CA ALA A 506 17.07 18.49 -17.94
C ALA A 506 17.64 17.39 -18.84
N SER A 507 17.72 16.21 -18.25
CA SER A 507 18.41 15.02 -18.74
C SER A 507 17.48 14.11 -19.54
N GLY A 508 16.20 14.48 -19.68
CA GLY A 508 15.19 13.72 -20.40
C GLY A 508 14.59 12.57 -19.58
N ILE A 509 14.63 12.67 -18.25
CA ILE A 509 13.97 11.74 -17.33
C ILE A 509 12.51 12.16 -17.12
N ASP A 510 11.60 11.21 -17.26
CA ASP A 510 10.15 11.42 -17.17
C ASP A 510 9.54 10.98 -15.83
N ALA A 511 10.22 10.11 -15.06
CA ALA A 511 9.72 9.58 -13.79
C ALA A 511 10.85 9.22 -12.81
N VAL A 512 10.50 9.02 -11.53
CA VAL A 512 11.41 8.53 -10.50
C VAL A 512 10.85 7.30 -9.79
N LYS A 513 11.74 6.36 -9.45
CA LYS A 513 11.50 5.25 -8.53
C LYS A 513 12.13 5.62 -7.19
N THR A 514 11.36 6.28 -6.33
CA THR A 514 11.81 6.65 -4.99
C THR A 514 11.73 5.44 -4.05
N ASP A 515 12.82 5.17 -3.34
CA ASP A 515 12.98 3.99 -2.47
C ASP A 515 13.46 4.40 -1.06
N ALA A 516 13.64 3.40 -0.19
CA ALA A 516 14.16 3.53 1.16
C ALA A 516 13.31 4.40 2.13
N GLN A 517 12.02 4.62 1.85
CA GLN A 517 11.09 5.32 2.74
C GLN A 517 11.06 4.72 4.16
N PHE A 518 11.25 3.39 4.26
CA PHE A 518 11.36 2.69 5.54
C PHE A 518 12.54 3.15 6.43
N MET A 519 13.56 3.83 5.88
CA MET A 519 14.70 4.30 6.69
C MET A 519 14.29 5.35 7.71
N LEU A 520 13.19 6.08 7.50
CA LEU A 520 12.64 7.01 8.49
C LEU A 520 12.30 6.29 9.80
N ASP A 521 11.83 5.04 9.74
CA ASP A 521 11.56 4.20 10.91
C ASP A 521 12.84 3.70 11.62
N THR A 522 14.01 3.82 10.99
CA THR A 522 15.30 3.34 11.56
C THR A 522 16.04 4.41 12.35
N PHE A 523 15.63 5.69 12.28
CA PHE A 523 16.25 6.73 13.11
C PHE A 523 16.04 6.39 14.59
N GLU A 524 17.05 6.55 15.44
CA GLU A 524 16.92 6.31 16.89
C GLU A 524 16.07 7.41 17.56
N SER A 525 16.31 8.67 17.19
CA SER A 525 15.64 9.85 17.75
C SER A 525 14.16 9.94 17.34
N ALA A 526 13.26 9.95 18.33
CA ALA A 526 11.83 10.21 18.14
C ALA A 526 11.57 11.56 17.44
N LYS A 527 12.29 12.60 17.88
CA LYS A 527 12.22 13.95 17.34
C LYS A 527 12.76 14.07 15.92
N ALA A 528 13.65 13.17 15.47
CA ALA A 528 14.05 13.11 14.07
C ALA A 528 12.92 12.54 13.20
N ARG A 529 12.20 11.52 13.69
CA ARG A 529 11.06 10.89 13.00
C ARG A 529 9.86 11.85 12.86
N SER A 530 9.41 12.46 13.95
CA SER A 530 8.22 13.34 13.98
C SER A 530 8.38 14.69 13.25
N ARG A 531 9.55 14.98 12.65
CA ARG A 531 9.78 16.24 11.90
C ARG A 531 9.59 16.15 10.38
N ALA A 532 9.35 14.96 9.82
CA ALA A 532 8.87 14.81 8.44
C ALA A 532 7.48 15.47 8.27
N VAL A 533 7.17 15.97 7.07
CA VAL A 533 5.96 16.79 6.76
C VAL A 533 5.11 16.09 5.70
N THR A 534 3.89 16.58 5.46
CA THR A 534 2.93 16.10 4.44
C THR A 534 1.96 17.29 4.04
N GLY A 535 1.46 17.44 2.79
CA GLY A 535 0.38 18.42 2.36
C GLY A 535 0.05 18.51 0.83
N THR A 536 -1.20 18.59 0.28
CA THR A 536 -2.56 19.12 0.66
C THR A 536 -3.73 18.36 -0.07
N GLY A 537 -5.02 18.36 0.37
CA GLY A 537 -6.09 17.33 0.04
C GLY A 537 -7.32 17.55 -0.90
N MET A 538 -7.96 16.42 -1.30
CA MET A 538 -9.08 16.21 -2.28
C MET A 538 -9.79 14.84 -2.02
N ILE A 539 -10.77 14.48 -2.85
CA ILE A 539 -11.38 13.13 -2.89
C ILE A 539 -11.48 12.63 -4.32
N GLY A 540 -11.12 11.36 -4.55
CA GLY A 540 -11.46 10.62 -5.77
C GLY A 540 -12.58 9.62 -5.53
N ALA A 541 -13.70 9.80 -6.23
CA ALA A 541 -14.83 8.90 -6.20
C ALA A 541 -14.79 8.01 -7.46
N PHE A 542 -14.90 6.69 -7.29
CA PHE A 542 -14.79 5.70 -8.37
C PHE A 542 -15.93 4.69 -8.30
N ASN A 543 -16.74 4.59 -9.35
CA ASN A 543 -17.83 3.64 -9.39
C ASN A 543 -17.35 2.26 -9.85
N VAL A 544 -16.91 1.46 -8.89
CA VAL A 544 -16.51 0.04 -9.08
C VAL A 544 -17.70 -0.91 -9.19
N SER A 545 -18.94 -0.41 -9.13
CA SER A 545 -20.15 -1.24 -9.21
C SER A 545 -20.66 -1.40 -10.65
N GLY A 546 -21.50 -2.43 -10.87
CA GLY A 546 -22.12 -2.68 -12.18
C GLY A 546 -23.29 -1.76 -12.57
N ARG A 547 -23.54 -0.66 -11.84
CA ARG A 547 -24.63 0.29 -12.10
C ARG A 547 -24.21 1.74 -11.76
N PRO A 548 -24.86 2.78 -12.29
CA PRO A 548 -24.62 4.15 -11.86
C PRO A 548 -24.91 4.33 -10.36
N LEU A 549 -24.15 5.21 -9.69
CA LEU A 549 -24.29 5.52 -8.27
C LEU A 549 -24.20 7.03 -8.05
N SER A 550 -25.01 7.55 -7.12
CA SER A 550 -24.86 8.91 -6.61
C SER A 550 -24.63 8.89 -5.10
N GLU A 551 -23.78 9.78 -4.60
CA GLU A 551 -23.37 9.84 -3.20
C GLU A 551 -23.32 11.29 -2.70
N LEU A 552 -23.60 11.50 -1.41
CA LEU A 552 -23.45 12.78 -0.73
C LEU A 552 -22.17 12.75 0.11
N VAL A 553 -21.17 13.51 -0.30
CA VAL A 553 -19.86 13.57 0.32
C VAL A 553 -19.75 14.84 1.16
N PRO A 554 -19.63 14.77 2.50
CA PRO A 554 -19.45 15.96 3.31
C PRO A 554 -18.05 16.59 3.12
N LEU A 555 -17.97 17.91 3.28
CA LEU A 555 -16.72 18.69 3.23
C LEU A 555 -15.67 18.16 4.24
N SER A 556 -16.11 17.59 5.36
CA SER A 556 -15.25 16.92 6.35
C SER A 556 -14.54 15.65 5.85
N LYS A 557 -14.81 15.20 4.62
CA LYS A 557 -14.10 14.09 3.97
C LYS A 557 -12.85 14.53 3.20
N PHE A 558 -12.64 15.83 3.02
CA PHE A 558 -11.50 16.39 2.28
C PHE A 558 -10.30 16.58 3.22
N PRO A 559 -9.17 15.87 3.00
CA PRO A 559 -8.08 15.80 3.97
C PRO A 559 -7.19 17.06 3.99
N GLY A 560 -7.49 18.00 4.87
CA GLY A 560 -6.66 19.20 5.13
C GLY A 560 -7.40 20.53 5.04
N VAL A 561 -8.72 20.51 5.22
CA VAL A 561 -9.62 21.66 5.00
C VAL A 561 -10.20 22.18 6.32
N VAL A 562 -10.13 23.50 6.52
CA VAL A 562 -10.79 24.22 7.63
C VAL A 562 -11.95 25.08 7.09
N GLU A 563 -11.70 25.81 6.00
CA GLU A 563 -12.69 26.51 5.16
C GLU A 563 -12.30 26.31 3.69
N ALA A 564 -13.26 26.05 2.79
CA ALA A 564 -12.93 25.84 1.36
C ALA A 564 -14.03 26.18 0.35
N GLN A 565 -13.62 26.19 -0.93
CA GLN A 565 -14.48 26.19 -2.12
C GLN A 565 -14.16 24.96 -3.01
N LEU A 566 -15.16 24.52 -3.80
CA LEU A 566 -15.16 23.29 -4.60
C LEU A 566 -15.60 23.51 -6.06
N GLY A 567 -15.32 22.52 -6.94
CA GLY A 567 -15.67 22.55 -8.38
C GLY A 567 -17.15 22.82 -8.68
N MET A 568 -17.42 23.50 -9.81
CA MET A 568 -18.59 24.40 -9.97
C MET A 568 -18.71 25.35 -8.76
N VAL A 569 -17.64 26.11 -8.54
CA VAL A 569 -17.36 27.10 -7.49
C VAL A 569 -18.49 27.27 -6.47
N SER A 570 -18.41 26.47 -5.40
CA SER A 570 -19.24 26.69 -4.22
C SER A 570 -18.93 28.05 -3.58
N LYS A 571 -19.85 28.54 -2.73
CA LYS A 571 -19.49 29.58 -1.75
C LYS A 571 -18.40 29.04 -0.81
N PRO A 572 -17.66 29.91 -0.08
CA PRO A 572 -16.92 29.49 1.10
C PRO A 572 -17.84 28.68 2.03
N MET A 573 -17.35 27.54 2.50
CA MET A 573 -18.09 26.62 3.35
C MET A 573 -17.22 26.20 4.53
N GLU A 574 -17.79 26.26 5.73
CA GLU A 574 -17.18 25.75 6.95
C GLU A 574 -17.54 24.28 7.17
N VAL A 575 -16.66 23.54 7.84
CA VAL A 575 -16.86 22.11 8.15
C VAL A 575 -18.07 21.87 9.07
N VAL A 576 -18.50 22.88 9.83
CA VAL A 576 -19.66 22.83 10.74
C VAL A 576 -20.99 23.21 10.08
N ASP A 577 -20.97 23.66 8.83
CA ASP A 577 -22.13 24.29 8.20
C ASP A 577 -23.14 23.26 7.66
N LYS A 578 -24.44 23.55 7.74
CA LYS A 578 -25.50 22.61 7.30
C LYS A 578 -25.55 22.37 5.79
N SER A 579 -24.90 23.26 5.04
CA SER A 579 -24.73 23.23 3.58
C SER A 579 -23.55 22.36 3.13
N SER A 580 -22.71 21.85 4.05
CA SER A 580 -21.43 21.18 3.80
C SER A 580 -21.48 19.81 3.08
N LEU A 581 -22.58 19.46 2.40
CA LEU A 581 -22.77 18.21 1.67
C LEU A 581 -22.68 18.42 0.16
N ILE A 582 -21.84 17.64 -0.50
CA ILE A 582 -21.54 17.77 -1.93
C ILE A 582 -22.09 16.54 -2.66
N TYR A 583 -22.88 16.77 -3.70
CA TYR A 583 -23.50 15.71 -4.49
C TYR A 583 -22.60 15.28 -5.64
N ILE A 584 -22.31 13.98 -5.72
CA ILE A 584 -21.58 13.35 -6.82
C ILE A 584 -22.49 12.31 -7.48
N SER A 585 -22.46 12.21 -8.81
CA SER A 585 -23.16 11.15 -9.54
C SER A 585 -22.26 10.56 -10.62
N LEU A 586 -22.05 9.25 -10.57
CA LEU A 586 -21.08 8.52 -11.40
C LEU A 586 -21.77 7.42 -12.20
N GLU A 587 -21.54 7.41 -13.51
CA GLU A 587 -21.89 6.30 -14.39
C GLU A 587 -21.11 5.02 -14.08
N VAL A 588 -21.46 3.89 -14.71
CA VAL A 588 -20.74 2.61 -14.56
C VAL A 588 -19.28 2.77 -14.96
N ARG A 589 -18.34 2.44 -14.06
CA ARG A 589 -16.88 2.70 -14.20
C ARG A 589 -16.53 4.20 -14.34
N GLY A 590 -17.48 5.10 -14.12
CA GLY A 590 -17.24 6.54 -14.03
C GLY A 590 -16.49 6.93 -12.77
N TYR A 591 -15.84 8.08 -12.82
CA TYR A 591 -15.13 8.69 -11.70
C TYR A 591 -15.39 10.20 -11.68
N ASP A 592 -15.16 10.82 -10.53
CA ASP A 592 -15.07 12.26 -10.38
C ASP A 592 -14.00 12.62 -9.32
N ILE A 593 -13.46 13.83 -9.40
CA ILE A 593 -12.50 14.36 -8.42
C ILE A 593 -12.93 15.75 -7.98
N LEU A 594 -12.98 15.92 -6.66
CA LEU A 594 -13.28 17.18 -6.01
C LEU A 594 -12.06 17.65 -5.22
N SER A 595 -11.64 18.90 -5.41
CA SER A 595 -10.57 19.57 -4.65
C SER A 595 -11.14 20.65 -3.72
N ALA A 596 -10.54 20.82 -2.54
CA ALA A 596 -11.00 21.79 -1.55
C ALA A 596 -9.80 22.55 -0.97
N TYR A 597 -9.85 23.88 -1.07
CA TYR A 597 -8.71 24.77 -0.85
C TYR A 597 -8.82 25.52 0.48
N PRO A 598 -7.85 25.44 1.41
CA PRO A 598 -7.90 26.19 2.65
C PRO A 598 -7.83 27.70 2.39
N LEU A 599 -8.86 28.44 2.79
CA LEU A 599 -8.90 29.90 2.74
C LEU A 599 -8.00 30.51 3.83
N ARG A 600 -7.16 31.48 3.45
CA ARG A 600 -6.30 32.23 4.37
C ARG A 600 -6.87 33.63 4.61
N GLY A 601 -7.33 33.88 5.83
CA GLY A 601 -7.92 35.16 6.23
C GLY A 601 -6.87 36.22 6.52
N PHE A 602 -7.10 37.42 6.00
CA PHE A 602 -6.33 38.64 6.31
C PHE A 602 -7.28 39.70 6.86
N VAL A 603 -7.20 39.94 8.16
CA VAL A 603 -8.00 40.96 8.86
C VAL A 603 -7.48 42.35 8.50
N ASP A 604 -8.35 43.28 8.12
CA ASP A 604 -8.07 44.71 8.19
C ASP A 604 -8.57 45.28 9.53
N GLU A 605 -7.64 45.67 10.40
CA GLU A 605 -7.90 46.23 11.72
C GLU A 605 -8.61 47.59 11.67
N LYS A 606 -8.58 48.30 10.52
CA LYS A 606 -9.28 49.60 10.38
C LYS A 606 -10.78 49.46 10.12
N HIS A 607 -11.19 48.45 9.35
CA HIS A 607 -12.58 48.24 8.96
C HIS A 607 -13.22 47.02 9.63
N ASN A 608 -12.42 46.20 10.33
CA ASN A 608 -12.83 44.96 10.98
C ASN A 608 -13.42 43.92 10.00
N GLU A 609 -13.01 43.99 8.73
CA GLU A 609 -13.35 43.01 7.69
C GLU A 609 -12.19 42.02 7.47
N THR A 610 -12.50 40.79 7.08
CA THR A 610 -11.51 39.75 6.77
C THR A 610 -11.56 39.40 5.30
N THR A 611 -10.48 39.68 4.58
CA THR A 611 -10.31 39.24 3.18
C THR A 611 -9.75 37.83 3.17
N TRP A 612 -10.53 36.88 2.67
CA TRP A 612 -10.13 35.48 2.55
C TRP A 612 -9.53 35.20 1.17
N VAL A 613 -8.32 34.64 1.15
CA VAL A 613 -7.59 34.35 -0.08
C VAL A 613 -7.15 32.88 -0.09
N ALA A 614 -7.54 32.14 -1.12
CA ALA A 614 -6.95 30.85 -1.48
C ALA A 614 -6.42 30.95 -2.91
N ASN A 615 -5.30 30.28 -3.19
CA ASN A 615 -4.86 30.06 -4.55
C ASN A 615 -5.48 28.76 -5.08
N LEU A 616 -6.38 28.88 -6.04
CA LEU A 616 -7.04 27.74 -6.69
C LEU A 616 -6.17 27.10 -7.80
N GLY A 617 -5.01 27.69 -8.09
CA GLY A 617 -4.14 27.31 -9.19
C GLY A 617 -4.84 27.41 -10.55
N LEU A 618 -4.74 26.36 -11.37
CA LEU A 618 -5.36 26.38 -12.71
C LEU A 618 -6.82 25.91 -12.68
N LEU A 619 -7.74 26.75 -13.16
CA LEU A 619 -9.17 26.46 -13.25
C LEU A 619 -9.52 25.60 -14.48
N GLY A 620 -10.62 24.85 -14.40
CA GLY A 620 -11.03 23.91 -15.47
C GLY A 620 -10.06 22.74 -15.67
N LYS A 621 -9.12 22.58 -14.74
CA LYS A 621 -8.09 21.55 -14.75
C LYS A 621 -8.36 20.57 -13.60
N MET A 622 -8.16 19.29 -13.90
CA MET A 622 -8.37 18.15 -13.00
C MET A 622 -7.33 18.07 -11.86
N ALA A 623 -6.55 19.14 -11.70
CA ALA A 623 -5.27 19.20 -11.02
C ALA A 623 -4.86 20.63 -10.60
N GLY A 624 -5.83 21.47 -10.25
CA GLY A 624 -5.63 22.92 -10.17
C GLY A 624 -4.53 23.32 -9.19
N ALA A 625 -4.53 22.72 -7.99
CA ALA A 625 -3.59 23.02 -6.92
C ALA A 625 -2.16 22.55 -7.23
N ALA A 626 -1.98 21.40 -7.89
CA ALA A 626 -0.65 20.85 -8.18
C ALA A 626 0.10 21.59 -9.29
N ALA A 627 -0.58 22.48 -10.03
CA ALA A 627 0.11 23.46 -10.87
C ALA A 627 0.93 24.46 -10.03
N VAL A 628 0.56 24.69 -8.75
CA VAL A 628 1.26 25.56 -7.82
C VAL A 628 2.52 24.87 -7.28
N VAL A 629 3.68 25.24 -7.85
CA VAL A 629 5.01 24.82 -7.37
C VAL A 629 5.28 25.42 -5.99
N ALA A 630 4.98 26.71 -5.85
CA ALA A 630 5.06 27.43 -4.59
C ALA A 630 4.01 28.56 -4.55
N THR A 631 3.45 28.83 -3.38
CA THR A 631 2.64 30.03 -3.13
C THR A 631 3.05 30.65 -1.81
N GLN A 632 3.36 31.95 -1.84
CA GLN A 632 3.57 32.77 -0.66
C GLN A 632 2.48 33.84 -0.63
N ILE A 633 1.61 33.79 0.39
CA ILE A 633 0.62 34.84 0.63
C ILE A 633 0.99 35.60 1.90
N THR A 634 1.27 36.89 1.77
CA THR A 634 1.77 37.76 2.84
C THR A 634 1.07 39.12 2.82
N LYS A 635 0.70 39.64 3.99
CA LYS A 635 0.24 41.02 4.14
C LYS A 635 1.47 41.93 4.22
N LEU A 636 1.62 42.84 3.27
CA LEU A 636 2.70 43.83 3.24
C LEU A 636 2.44 44.94 4.28
N GLY A 637 3.49 45.62 4.72
CA GLY A 637 3.40 46.69 5.73
C GLY A 637 2.56 47.91 5.34
N ASN A 638 2.13 48.00 4.07
CA ASN A 638 1.20 49.01 3.56
C ASN A 638 -0.27 48.52 3.52
N GLY A 639 -0.57 47.37 4.11
CA GLY A 639 -1.91 46.77 4.19
C GLY A 639 -2.29 45.86 3.02
N LYS A 640 -1.59 45.92 1.88
CA LYS A 640 -1.89 45.10 0.70
C LYS A 640 -1.59 43.62 0.95
N ILE A 641 -2.40 42.74 0.39
CA ILE A 641 -2.12 41.30 0.35
C ILE A 641 -1.31 41.02 -0.91
N PHE A 642 -0.11 40.49 -0.74
CA PHE A 642 0.76 40.03 -1.81
C PHE A 642 0.60 38.51 -1.94
N VAL A 643 0.24 38.07 -3.14
CA VAL A 643 0.25 36.66 -3.55
C VAL A 643 1.39 36.52 -4.54
N ASP A 644 2.45 35.82 -4.12
CA ASP A 644 3.50 35.33 -5.01
C ASP A 644 3.20 33.86 -5.32
N THR A 645 3.24 33.46 -6.59
CA THR A 645 2.91 32.08 -6.98
C THR A 645 3.74 31.66 -8.18
N ASN A 646 4.50 30.58 -8.02
CA ASN A 646 5.10 29.86 -9.12
C ASN A 646 4.12 28.79 -9.61
N LEU A 647 3.69 28.89 -10.86
CA LEU A 647 2.85 27.92 -11.55
C LEU A 647 3.65 27.17 -12.61
N LYS A 648 3.36 25.88 -12.83
CA LYS A 648 3.68 25.20 -14.10
C LYS A 648 2.64 25.58 -15.15
N ALA A 649 2.78 26.81 -15.64
CA ALA A 649 1.92 27.47 -16.62
C ALA A 649 2.73 28.53 -17.39
N LEU A 650 2.12 29.25 -18.34
CA LEU A 650 2.79 30.22 -19.21
C LEU A 650 1.98 31.53 -19.33
N GLY A 651 2.35 32.64 -18.64
CA GLY A 651 1.95 34.05 -18.94
C GLY A 651 1.50 34.97 -17.77
N VAL A 652 1.71 36.30 -17.91
CA VAL A 652 1.21 37.36 -16.99
C VAL A 652 0.88 38.68 -17.73
N LEU A 653 -0.35 39.21 -17.63
CA LEU A 653 -0.69 40.59 -18.03
C LEU A 653 -1.99 41.06 -17.36
N VAL A 654 -2.02 42.28 -16.82
CA VAL A 654 -3.10 42.74 -15.90
C VAL A 654 -4.49 42.81 -16.56
N HIS A 655 -4.57 42.97 -17.87
CA HIS A 655 -5.85 43.05 -18.59
C HIS A 655 -6.40 41.68 -19.03
N THR A 656 -5.65 40.58 -18.79
CA THR A 656 -6.17 39.21 -18.97
C THR A 656 -6.85 38.69 -17.70
N MET A 657 -7.03 39.56 -16.70
CA MET A 657 -7.73 39.29 -15.46
C MET A 657 -9.23 39.60 -15.58
N SER A 658 -10.10 38.66 -15.22
CA SER A 658 -11.55 38.84 -15.22
C SER A 658 -12.21 38.15 -14.02
N VAL A 659 -13.32 38.69 -13.52
CA VAL A 659 -14.17 37.94 -12.57
C VAL A 659 -14.82 36.78 -13.31
N SER A 660 -14.80 35.57 -12.74
CA SER A 660 -15.32 34.37 -13.41
C SER A 660 -16.78 34.55 -13.82
N SER A 661 -17.08 34.19 -15.07
CA SER A 661 -18.45 34.12 -15.58
C SER A 661 -19.33 33.14 -14.80
N THR A 662 -18.72 32.18 -14.10
CA THR A 662 -19.42 31.16 -13.29
C THR A 662 -19.54 31.53 -11.81
N SER A 663 -18.67 32.40 -11.28
CA SER A 663 -18.70 32.81 -9.87
C SER A 663 -18.05 34.17 -9.62
N LYS A 664 -18.82 35.07 -9.00
CA LYS A 664 -18.35 36.39 -8.57
C LYS A 664 -17.24 36.37 -7.50
N TYR A 665 -16.90 35.21 -6.96
CA TYR A 665 -15.88 35.03 -5.92
C TYR A 665 -14.51 34.61 -6.47
N VAL A 666 -14.41 34.38 -7.78
CA VAL A 666 -13.18 33.90 -8.44
C VAL A 666 -12.66 34.97 -9.39
N LEU A 667 -11.37 35.27 -9.25
CA LEU A 667 -10.61 36.11 -10.15
C LEU A 667 -9.82 35.20 -11.09
N GLU A 668 -10.25 35.11 -12.34
CA GLU A 668 -9.59 34.33 -13.39
C GLU A 668 -8.48 35.18 -14.01
N ILE A 669 -7.38 34.53 -14.38
CA ILE A 669 -6.28 35.13 -15.13
C ILE A 669 -6.09 34.28 -16.37
N ASP A 670 -6.29 34.84 -17.56
CA ASP A 670 -5.96 34.17 -18.82
C ASP A 670 -4.45 34.28 -19.06
N VAL A 671 -3.79 33.24 -18.56
CA VAL A 671 -2.35 33.04 -18.56
C VAL A 671 -1.86 32.81 -20.00
N GLU A 672 -2.55 31.99 -20.81
CA GLU A 672 -2.16 31.71 -22.21
C GLU A 672 -2.19 32.96 -23.10
N LYS A 673 -3.24 33.78 -23.01
CA LYS A 673 -3.31 35.05 -23.75
C LYS A 673 -2.19 36.00 -23.33
N ALA A 674 -1.95 36.12 -22.03
CA ALA A 674 -0.92 36.99 -21.49
C ALA A 674 0.50 36.62 -21.97
N TRP A 675 0.80 35.32 -22.12
CA TRP A 675 2.07 34.84 -22.65
C TRP A 675 2.27 35.22 -24.12
N LYS A 676 1.24 35.01 -24.94
CA LYS A 676 1.25 35.34 -26.37
C LYS A 676 1.39 36.83 -26.62
N GLU A 677 0.77 37.67 -25.81
CA GLU A 677 0.80 39.13 -25.97
C GLU A 677 2.08 39.78 -25.41
N LEU A 678 2.81 39.11 -24.52
CA LEU A 678 4.14 39.54 -24.06
C LEU A 678 5.31 39.00 -24.89
N ASP A 679 5.05 38.19 -25.93
CA ASP A 679 6.07 37.58 -26.80
C ASP A 679 7.13 36.79 -25.99
N LEU A 680 6.68 36.06 -24.97
CA LEU A 680 7.57 35.33 -24.05
C LEU A 680 8.02 34.00 -24.66
N GLU A 681 9.33 33.74 -24.60
CA GLU A 681 9.91 32.45 -24.96
C GLU A 681 9.96 31.49 -23.75
N ALA A 682 9.77 30.20 -24.01
CA ALA A 682 9.68 29.20 -22.95
C ALA A 682 11.05 28.95 -22.30
N GLY A 683 11.17 29.35 -21.04
CA GLY A 683 12.29 28.97 -20.18
C GLY A 683 12.26 27.48 -19.84
N TRP A 684 13.39 26.99 -19.33
CA TRP A 684 13.52 25.61 -18.89
C TRP A 684 12.52 25.30 -17.76
N SER A 685 11.93 24.09 -17.78
CA SER A 685 10.86 23.62 -16.89
C SER A 685 9.44 24.22 -17.07
N ASN A 686 9.21 25.14 -18.02
CA ASN A 686 7.87 25.69 -18.32
C ASN A 686 7.13 26.29 -17.10
N GLU A 687 7.86 26.98 -16.21
CA GLU A 687 7.33 27.64 -15.02
C GLU A 687 7.06 29.14 -15.28
N VAL A 688 5.99 29.68 -14.71
CA VAL A 688 5.70 31.11 -14.67
C VAL A 688 5.34 31.58 -13.27
N GLU A 689 6.02 32.64 -12.88
CA GLU A 689 5.80 33.41 -11.67
C GLU A 689 4.66 34.42 -11.88
N ILE A 690 3.59 34.32 -11.09
CA ILE A 690 2.47 35.28 -11.07
C ILE A 690 2.48 36.02 -9.74
N LYS A 691 2.66 37.34 -9.82
CA LYS A 691 2.68 38.27 -8.68
C LYS A 691 1.44 39.14 -8.68
N ILE A 692 0.60 39.00 -7.65
CA ILE A 692 -0.67 39.71 -7.51
C ILE A 692 -0.64 40.57 -6.25
N HIS A 693 -0.99 41.85 -6.38
CA HIS A 693 -1.21 42.76 -5.26
C HIS A 693 -2.69 43.06 -5.11
N ILE A 694 -3.32 42.46 -4.11
CA ILE A 694 -4.72 42.71 -3.76
C ILE A 694 -4.74 43.89 -2.77
N ASN A 695 -5.47 44.94 -3.09
CA ASN A 695 -5.88 45.94 -2.11
C ASN A 695 -7.13 45.36 -1.41
N PRO A 696 -7.10 45.01 -0.10
CA PRO A 696 -8.34 44.83 0.65
C PRO A 696 -9.13 46.13 0.62
N ALA A 697 -10.46 46.02 0.69
CA ALA A 697 -11.39 47.16 0.67
C ALA A 697 -11.33 47.97 1.97
#